data_AF-A0AAJ2DSQ0-F1
#
_entry.id   AF-A0AAJ2DSQ0-F1
#
_cell.length_a   1.000
_cell.length_b   1.000
_cell.length_c   1.000
_cell.angle_alpha   90.00
_cell.angle_beta   90.00
_cell.angle_gamma   90.00
#
_symmetry.space_group_name_H-M   'P 1'
#
loop_
_entity.id
_entity.type
_entity.pdbx_description
1 polymer ?
#
loop_
_entity_poly.entity_id
_entity_poly.type
_entity_poly.pdbx_seq_one_letter_code
_entity_poly.pdbx_strand_id
1 'polypeptide(L)'
;MAQAPTAGHNGNDPRKNAGKKVGKIVAWIFAVLAILIAILVVFFLTFDFNRLRPWVDDKVTQAIGRQFHITGDLKVGWRRPPNETGWKRWVPWPRFSAEKITIANPDWARQQHFATLDEIDFQVAVLPLLAHDIVIPAINLVNPSVDIERLKDNRNNWTFKFRQSTEPSTWNLKLGDISLAKGTIAVRDEVTKADMNIVVDTLGQAVPIGEVMKQQEAASAKSSAEMVGKGGAAKLEKQADAAAASEASAASAAASAAAANASAPNPASTSAQQSITTKNAEKPPVPPYAFGWTAKGTYNGGKVSGEGKLGGVLAVQDAKRPFPVQADVRLGDTHIAFVGTVTDPAHLAALDLRLWVQAVSMAHLYPFTGVTLPETPPFATEGRLTGQFREEGNVFHYENFTGRVGGSDINGSLVYAARKPRPLLQGELVSHLLQFSDLAPIIGADSNASKAKRGEAEKQPSAKALPTEEFKTDRWKAIDADVKFTGQRLIKDPKLPITDLYTHVIMKNGVLSLEPLKFGVAGGTFASNIHLDGSSAPLKGKFSAEARHLKLKQLFPTNKTMQSALGEINGDAALSATGNSPATLAATSNGEVKALVTQGTVSRLYMEAAGLNVANVVYEKLFGKRDVNINCAAADFVVTDGVLDSRVFALDTDDAVINVDGNINLKTEDMDLSIHPHTKGFRVFSLRSPLYVKGTFKDPNVGVNVGALAVRGGAAVGLGLINPFAALIPLIAPSNNKPLPCNQMLADIRKAPTAPPAGQKQKAKAAPAYMSSDAAASGAAAQGAGKGARKPAAPAGASAAQYRGS
;
A
#
# COMPACT_ATOMS: atom_id res chain seq x y z
N MET A 1 -23.82 -7.47 115.74
CA MET A 1 -24.95 -8.35 115.39
C MET A 1 -24.38 -9.49 114.54
N ALA A 2 -24.22 -10.68 115.14
CA ALA A 2 -24.93 -11.93 114.77
C ALA A 2 -24.48 -12.47 113.39
N GLN A 3 -24.08 -13.72 113.15
CA GLN A 3 -24.25 -15.02 113.81
C GLN A 3 -23.27 -16.02 113.10
N ALA A 4 -22.78 -17.04 113.80
CA ALA A 4 -22.26 -18.30 113.19
C ALA A 4 -23.46 -19.22 112.78
N PRO A 5 -23.37 -20.50 112.30
CA PRO A 5 -22.23 -21.42 112.07
C PRO A 5 -22.37 -22.47 110.91
N THR A 6 -21.47 -23.50 110.88
CA THR A 6 -21.58 -24.91 110.35
C THR A 6 -21.70 -25.18 108.82
N ALA A 7 -21.23 -26.27 108.19
CA ALA A 7 -20.48 -27.51 108.50
C ALA A 7 -19.88 -28.08 107.18
N GLY A 8 -18.97 -29.06 107.26
CA GLY A 8 -17.98 -29.39 106.20
C GLY A 8 -18.31 -30.48 105.16
N HIS A 9 -17.29 -30.88 104.40
CA HIS A 9 -17.21 -32.18 103.71
C HIS A 9 -15.77 -32.53 103.27
N ASN A 10 -15.38 -33.78 103.52
CA ASN A 10 -14.18 -34.44 103.01
C ASN A 10 -14.28 -34.68 101.50
N GLY A 11 -13.16 -34.57 100.79
CA GLY A 11 -13.04 -35.03 99.39
C GLY A 11 -11.57 -35.12 98.96
N ASN A 12 -11.03 -36.34 98.97
CA ASN A 12 -9.77 -36.70 98.31
C ASN A 12 -9.92 -36.53 96.78
N ASP A 13 -9.11 -35.66 96.15
CA ASP A 13 -9.11 -35.45 94.68
C ASP A 13 -7.81 -36.01 94.04
N PRO A 14 -7.88 -37.05 93.19
CA PRO A 14 -6.70 -37.68 92.57
C PRO A 14 -6.12 -36.91 91.36
N ARG A 15 -6.51 -35.65 91.11
CA ARG A 15 -6.13 -34.90 89.89
C ARG A 15 -4.72 -34.25 89.87
N LYS A 16 -3.89 -34.38 90.92
CA LYS A 16 -2.58 -33.67 90.97
C LYS A 16 -1.37 -34.41 90.38
N ASN A 17 -1.46 -35.71 90.08
CA ASN A 17 -0.32 -36.49 89.54
C ASN A 17 -0.33 -36.71 88.01
N ALA A 18 -1.40 -36.34 87.30
CA ALA A 18 -1.45 -36.43 85.83
C ALA A 18 -0.72 -35.25 85.13
N GLY A 19 -0.80 -34.03 85.67
CA GLY A 19 -0.20 -32.83 85.04
C GLY A 19 1.34 -32.82 84.96
N LYS A 20 2.05 -33.38 85.95
CA LYS A 20 3.53 -33.47 85.94
C LYS A 20 4.07 -34.53 84.97
N LYS A 21 3.31 -35.60 84.70
CA LYS A 21 3.71 -36.64 83.72
C LYS A 21 3.48 -36.15 82.28
N VAL A 22 2.36 -35.45 82.02
CA VAL A 22 2.08 -34.84 80.70
C VAL A 22 3.09 -33.74 80.36
N GLY A 23 3.45 -32.86 81.32
CA GLY A 23 4.46 -31.83 81.10
C GLY A 23 5.86 -32.36 80.77
N LYS A 24 6.27 -33.48 81.38
CA LYS A 24 7.55 -34.14 81.05
C LYS A 24 7.54 -34.81 79.68
N ILE A 25 6.42 -35.43 79.28
CA ILE A 25 6.29 -36.05 77.96
C ILE A 25 6.33 -34.97 76.87
N VAL A 26 5.62 -33.85 77.06
CA VAL A 26 5.65 -32.71 76.14
C VAL A 26 7.06 -32.12 76.04
N ALA A 27 7.76 -31.93 77.17
CA ALA A 27 9.14 -31.43 77.16
C ALA A 27 10.13 -32.38 76.44
N TRP A 28 9.99 -33.70 76.62
CA TRP A 28 10.80 -34.68 75.89
C TRP A 28 10.50 -34.71 74.39
N ILE A 29 9.23 -34.57 74.00
CA ILE A 29 8.84 -34.44 72.58
C ILE A 29 9.48 -33.19 71.97
N PHE A 30 9.42 -32.04 72.64
CA PHE A 30 10.08 -30.82 72.18
C PHE A 30 11.61 -30.95 72.11
N ALA A 31 12.24 -31.61 73.09
CA ALA A 31 13.68 -31.83 73.09
C ALA A 31 14.13 -32.77 71.95
N VAL A 32 13.41 -33.87 71.73
CA VAL A 32 13.67 -34.81 70.62
C VAL A 32 13.45 -34.12 69.27
N LEU A 33 12.38 -33.32 69.14
CA LEU A 33 12.12 -32.53 67.94
C LEU A 33 13.24 -31.52 67.68
N ALA A 34 13.71 -30.80 68.71
CA ALA A 34 14.80 -29.84 68.59
C ALA A 34 16.13 -30.51 68.19
N ILE A 35 16.43 -31.68 68.76
CA ILE A 35 17.62 -32.47 68.39
C ILE A 35 17.52 -32.96 66.95
N LEU A 36 16.35 -33.48 66.54
CA LEU A 36 16.11 -33.90 65.15
C LEU A 36 16.29 -32.74 64.18
N ILE A 37 15.75 -31.55 64.51
CA ILE A 37 15.95 -30.33 63.72
C ILE A 37 17.43 -29.96 63.66
N ALA A 38 18.16 -29.98 64.78
CA ALA A 38 19.59 -29.65 64.82
C ALA A 38 20.42 -30.62 63.96
N ILE A 39 20.13 -31.92 64.02
CA ILE A 39 20.76 -32.94 63.17
C ILE A 39 20.45 -32.68 61.69
N LEU A 40 19.19 -32.38 61.37
CA LEU A 40 18.75 -32.02 60.02
C LEU A 40 19.48 -30.77 59.48
N VAL A 41 19.64 -29.75 60.32
CA VAL A 41 20.36 -28.51 60.00
C VAL A 41 21.84 -28.81 59.76
N VAL A 42 22.50 -29.56 60.64
CA VAL A 42 23.92 -29.94 60.45
C VAL A 42 24.09 -30.79 59.20
N PHE A 43 23.19 -31.73 58.93
CA PHE A 43 23.18 -32.51 57.70
C PHE A 43 23.08 -31.59 56.48
N PHE A 44 22.07 -30.73 56.39
CA PHE A 44 21.91 -29.83 55.24
C PHE A 44 23.04 -28.80 55.09
N LEU A 45 23.73 -28.41 56.16
CA LEU A 45 24.88 -27.51 56.10
C LEU A 45 26.18 -28.20 55.66
N THR A 46 26.31 -29.52 55.85
CA THR A 46 27.52 -30.30 55.54
C THR A 46 27.35 -31.25 54.34
N PHE A 47 26.13 -31.43 53.86
CA PHE A 47 25.83 -32.30 52.72
C PHE A 47 26.36 -31.71 51.41
N ASP A 48 27.13 -32.50 50.67
CA ASP A 48 27.59 -32.14 49.34
C ASP A 48 26.47 -32.33 48.31
N PHE A 49 25.81 -31.24 47.96
CA PHE A 49 24.71 -31.21 47.00
C PHE A 49 25.13 -31.65 45.59
N ASN A 50 26.42 -31.65 45.25
CA ASN A 50 26.88 -32.18 43.97
C ASN A 50 26.59 -33.68 43.78
N ARG A 51 26.35 -34.42 44.88
CA ARG A 51 25.89 -35.82 44.82
C ARG A 51 24.48 -35.99 44.26
N LEU A 52 23.67 -34.92 44.27
CA LEU A 52 22.32 -34.95 43.71
C LEU A 52 22.29 -34.65 42.21
N ARG A 53 23.39 -34.16 41.60
CA ARG A 53 23.44 -33.83 40.17
C ARG A 53 22.93 -34.97 39.26
N PRO A 54 23.40 -36.24 39.39
CA PRO A 54 22.91 -37.31 38.52
C PRO A 54 21.41 -37.59 38.66
N TRP A 55 20.87 -37.42 39.88
CA TRP A 55 19.45 -37.59 40.12
C TRP A 55 18.62 -36.44 39.52
N VAL A 56 19.09 -35.20 39.66
CA VAL A 56 18.45 -34.03 39.03
C VAL A 56 18.51 -34.15 37.52
N ASP A 57 19.67 -34.52 36.95
CA ASP A 57 19.87 -34.74 35.53
C ASP A 57 18.88 -35.76 34.97
N ASP A 58 18.75 -36.93 35.60
CA ASP A 58 17.81 -37.97 35.20
C ASP A 58 16.35 -37.50 35.29
N LYS A 59 15.95 -36.85 36.39
CA LYS A 59 14.58 -36.38 36.58
C LYS A 59 14.18 -35.27 35.63
N VAL A 60 15.05 -34.28 35.43
CA VAL A 60 14.79 -33.19 34.49
C VAL A 60 14.79 -33.73 33.06
N THR A 61 15.74 -34.61 32.71
CA THR A 61 15.78 -35.28 31.40
C THR A 61 14.49 -36.04 31.11
N GLN A 62 13.99 -36.82 32.08
CA GLN A 62 12.71 -37.53 31.95
C GLN A 62 11.49 -36.60 31.84
N ALA A 63 11.54 -35.42 32.47
CA ALA A 63 10.45 -34.46 32.45
C ALA A 63 10.37 -33.70 31.13
N ILE A 64 11.50 -33.21 30.61
CA ILE A 64 11.56 -32.40 29.37
C ILE A 64 11.70 -33.27 28.11
N GLY A 65 12.11 -34.54 28.27
CA GLY A 65 12.33 -35.45 27.14
C GLY A 65 13.58 -35.15 26.31
N ARG A 66 14.56 -34.43 26.90
CA ARG A 66 15.87 -34.11 26.30
C ARG A 66 16.96 -34.25 27.34
N GLN A 67 18.17 -34.60 26.93
CA GLN A 67 19.30 -34.68 27.85
C GLN A 67 19.55 -33.31 28.49
N PHE A 68 19.52 -33.30 29.82
CA PHE A 68 19.82 -32.15 30.66
C PHE A 68 21.03 -32.50 31.54
N HIS A 69 22.01 -31.60 31.59
CA HIS A 69 23.22 -31.79 32.38
C HIS A 69 23.58 -30.54 33.18
N ILE A 70 23.97 -30.75 34.43
CA ILE A 70 24.65 -29.76 35.27
C ILE A 70 26.14 -30.10 35.30
N THR A 71 26.95 -29.41 34.50
CA THR A 71 28.40 -29.67 34.41
C THR A 71 29.21 -28.89 35.46
N GLY A 72 28.63 -27.84 36.05
CA GLY A 72 29.23 -27.04 37.12
C GLY A 72 28.79 -27.48 38.51
N ASP A 73 29.00 -26.60 39.49
CA ASP A 73 28.63 -26.84 40.88
C ASP A 73 27.11 -26.67 41.11
N LEU A 74 26.53 -27.56 41.92
CA LEU A 74 25.19 -27.43 42.49
C LEU A 74 25.32 -27.07 43.98
N LYS A 75 24.84 -25.88 44.36
CA LYS A 75 24.97 -25.32 45.71
C LYS A 75 23.59 -25.02 46.30
N VAL A 76 23.45 -25.27 47.60
CA VAL A 76 22.28 -24.81 48.38
C VAL A 76 22.76 -23.93 49.51
N GLY A 77 22.39 -22.66 49.44
CA GLY A 77 22.62 -21.67 50.49
C GLY A 77 21.34 -21.43 51.30
N TRP A 78 21.49 -20.76 52.43
CA TRP A 78 20.37 -20.30 53.23
C TRP A 78 20.45 -18.79 53.36
N ARG A 79 19.38 -18.08 52.98
CA ARG A 79 19.29 -16.63 53.17
C ARG A 79 18.04 -16.28 53.95
N ARG A 80 18.15 -15.22 54.76
CA ARG A 80 16.96 -14.65 55.41
C ARG A 80 16.08 -14.01 54.33
N PRO A 81 14.76 -14.22 54.37
CA PRO A 81 13.85 -13.62 53.41
C PRO A 81 13.95 -12.08 53.47
N PRO A 82 14.24 -11.41 52.35
CA PRO A 82 14.43 -9.96 52.34
C PRO A 82 13.13 -9.18 52.56
N ASN A 83 11.98 -9.79 52.23
CA ASN A 83 10.67 -9.11 52.13
C ASN A 83 9.66 -9.54 53.22
N GLU A 84 10.08 -10.30 54.23
CA GLU A 84 9.22 -10.77 55.32
C GLU A 84 9.41 -9.92 56.59
N THR A 85 8.32 -9.68 57.32
CA THR A 85 8.30 -8.91 58.57
C THR A 85 7.87 -9.77 59.76
N GLY A 86 8.23 -9.34 60.97
CA GLY A 86 7.90 -10.07 62.20
C GLY A 86 8.69 -11.37 62.38
N TRP A 87 8.07 -12.40 62.97
CA TRP A 87 8.72 -13.67 63.30
C TRP A 87 9.12 -14.49 62.07
N LYS A 88 8.41 -14.33 60.95
CA LYS A 88 8.65 -15.07 59.69
C LYS A 88 10.03 -14.79 59.09
N ARG A 89 10.62 -13.62 59.36
CA ARG A 89 11.98 -13.26 58.94
C ARG A 89 13.08 -14.15 59.52
N TRP A 90 12.80 -14.83 60.63
CA TRP A 90 13.72 -15.74 61.29
C TRP A 90 13.77 -17.13 60.65
N VAL A 91 12.84 -17.44 59.73
CA VAL A 91 12.83 -18.70 58.98
C VAL A 91 13.64 -18.49 57.68
N PRO A 92 14.89 -19.01 57.58
CA PRO A 92 15.69 -18.84 56.38
C PRO A 92 15.07 -19.62 55.21
N TRP A 93 15.19 -19.07 54.00
CA TRP A 93 14.80 -19.75 52.77
C TRP A 93 16.01 -20.42 52.12
N PRO A 94 15.85 -21.66 51.61
CA PRO A 94 16.87 -22.29 50.80
C PRO A 94 16.99 -21.54 49.47
N ARG A 95 18.23 -21.23 49.09
CA ARG A 95 18.66 -20.66 47.83
C ARG A 95 19.38 -21.74 47.05
N PHE A 96 18.87 -22.11 45.90
CA PHE A 96 19.46 -23.09 45.01
C PHE A 96 20.21 -22.37 43.89
N SER A 97 21.48 -22.69 43.69
CA SER A 97 22.27 -22.23 42.55
C SER A 97 22.91 -23.43 41.84
N ALA A 98 22.87 -23.41 40.51
CA ALA A 98 23.52 -24.42 39.67
C ALA A 98 24.26 -23.76 38.51
N GLU A 99 25.52 -24.16 38.32
CA GLU A 99 26.41 -23.61 37.30
C GLU A 99 26.52 -24.52 36.06
N LYS A 100 26.74 -23.91 34.89
CA LYS A 100 26.99 -24.56 33.59
C LYS A 100 25.95 -25.63 33.23
N ILE A 101 24.72 -25.18 33.03
CA ILE A 101 23.60 -26.00 32.62
C ILE A 101 23.57 -26.12 31.10
N THR A 102 23.37 -27.33 30.59
CA THR A 102 23.17 -27.58 29.16
C THR A 102 21.93 -28.42 28.91
N ILE A 103 21.21 -28.07 27.86
CA ILE A 103 20.07 -28.82 27.33
C ILE A 103 20.43 -29.24 25.91
N ALA A 104 20.44 -30.54 25.63
CA ALA A 104 20.79 -31.05 24.32
C ALA A 104 19.74 -30.69 23.26
N ASN A 105 20.23 -30.47 22.05
CA ASN A 105 19.40 -30.39 20.86
C ASN A 105 19.11 -31.81 20.33
N PRO A 106 18.07 -32.01 19.50
CA PRO A 106 17.88 -33.26 18.78
C PRO A 106 19.05 -33.55 17.83
N ASP A 107 19.30 -34.82 17.53
CA ASP A 107 20.44 -35.27 16.70
C ASP A 107 20.51 -34.67 15.28
N TRP A 108 19.37 -34.19 14.77
CA TRP A 108 19.28 -33.57 13.44
C TRP A 108 19.62 -32.07 13.44
N ALA A 109 19.65 -31.42 14.60
CA ALA A 109 19.92 -30.00 14.71
C ALA A 109 21.41 -29.70 14.49
N ARG A 110 21.73 -28.50 14.01
CA ARG A 110 23.10 -28.12 13.66
C ARG A 110 23.96 -27.83 14.89
N GLN A 111 23.36 -27.30 15.95
CA GLN A 111 24.05 -27.10 17.24
C GLN A 111 23.81 -28.27 18.17
N GLN A 112 24.83 -28.60 18.96
CA GLN A 112 24.77 -29.70 19.94
C GLN A 112 23.81 -29.40 21.10
N HIS A 113 23.68 -28.13 21.49
CA HIS A 113 22.88 -27.72 22.63
C HIS A 113 21.75 -26.78 22.19
N PHE A 114 20.53 -27.09 22.62
CA PHE A 114 19.35 -26.24 22.48
C PHE A 114 19.46 -25.00 23.36
N ALA A 115 19.88 -25.19 24.62
CA ALA A 115 20.06 -24.10 25.55
C ALA A 115 21.26 -24.33 26.44
N THR A 116 21.97 -23.25 26.76
CA THR A 116 23.06 -23.24 27.74
C THR A 116 22.88 -22.08 28.69
N LEU A 117 23.35 -22.23 29.92
CA LEU A 117 23.23 -21.21 30.96
C LEU A 117 24.42 -21.30 31.90
N ASP A 118 25.06 -20.16 32.17
CA ASP A 118 26.24 -20.11 33.04
C ASP A 118 25.87 -20.37 34.50
N GLU A 119 24.77 -19.77 34.97
CA GLU A 119 24.23 -19.99 36.31
C GLU A 119 22.71 -19.80 36.33
N ILE A 120 21.99 -20.65 37.05
CA ILE A 120 20.62 -20.41 37.53
C ILE A 120 20.65 -20.23 39.04
N ASP A 121 19.91 -19.26 39.55
CA ASP A 121 19.76 -19.04 40.99
C ASP A 121 18.31 -18.71 41.36
N PHE A 122 17.76 -19.41 42.35
CA PHE A 122 16.41 -19.17 42.84
C PHE A 122 16.25 -19.49 44.33
N GLN A 123 15.20 -18.95 44.94
CA GLN A 123 14.86 -19.20 46.34
C GLN A 123 13.49 -19.86 46.43
N VAL A 124 13.30 -20.74 47.41
CA VAL A 124 12.00 -21.39 47.68
C VAL A 124 11.48 -20.93 49.02
N ALA A 125 10.27 -20.38 49.07
CA ALA A 125 9.66 -19.99 50.33
C ALA A 125 9.26 -21.25 51.14
N VAL A 126 9.74 -21.36 52.38
CA VAL A 126 9.59 -22.58 53.19
C VAL A 126 8.20 -22.72 53.79
N LEU A 127 7.62 -21.64 54.31
CA LEU A 127 6.33 -21.68 55.00
C LEU A 127 5.16 -22.14 54.11
N PRO A 128 5.04 -21.69 52.84
CA PRO A 128 4.00 -22.17 51.93
C PRO A 128 4.07 -23.67 51.61
N LEU A 129 5.24 -24.30 51.73
CA LEU A 129 5.40 -25.74 51.48
C LEU A 129 4.55 -26.59 52.42
N LEU A 130 4.29 -26.12 53.65
CA LEU A 130 3.41 -26.79 54.61
C LEU A 130 1.95 -26.85 54.13
N ALA A 131 1.56 -25.93 53.25
CA ALA A 131 0.25 -25.85 52.63
C ALA A 131 0.23 -26.43 51.20
N HIS A 132 1.26 -27.20 50.83
CA HIS A 132 1.45 -27.75 49.48
C HIS A 132 1.62 -26.69 48.36
N ASP A 133 2.02 -25.47 48.72
CA ASP A 133 2.34 -24.39 47.77
C ASP A 133 3.87 -24.28 47.62
N ILE A 134 4.41 -24.56 46.43
CA ILE A 134 5.80 -24.28 46.07
C ILE A 134 5.86 -22.85 45.53
N VAL A 135 6.43 -21.92 46.31
CA VAL A 135 6.55 -20.52 45.91
C VAL A 135 8.02 -20.19 45.62
N ILE A 136 8.31 -19.81 44.38
CA ILE A 136 9.63 -19.36 43.92
C ILE A 136 9.54 -17.87 43.63
N PRO A 137 9.99 -16.96 44.53
CA PRO A 137 9.74 -15.52 44.38
C PRO A 137 10.45 -14.89 43.18
N ALA A 138 11.65 -15.36 42.85
CA ALA A 138 12.40 -14.91 41.70
C ALA A 138 13.37 -16.00 41.20
N ILE A 139 13.60 -16.04 39.89
CA ILE A 139 14.63 -16.85 39.23
C ILE A 139 15.59 -15.90 38.51
N ASN A 140 16.88 -16.03 38.79
CA ASN A 140 17.96 -15.30 38.14
C ASN A 140 18.67 -16.21 37.16
N LEU A 141 18.82 -15.77 35.92
CA LEU A 141 19.52 -16.48 34.84
C LEU A 141 20.74 -15.66 34.41
N VAL A 142 21.93 -16.27 34.43
CA VAL A 142 23.17 -15.63 33.98
C VAL A 142 23.56 -16.14 32.60
N ASN A 143 23.64 -15.22 31.63
CA ASN A 143 24.02 -15.50 30.24
C ASN A 143 23.26 -16.68 29.58
N PRO A 144 21.92 -16.76 29.63
CA PRO A 144 21.19 -17.78 28.88
C PRO A 144 21.45 -17.65 27.38
N SER A 145 21.82 -18.74 26.73
CA SER A 145 21.89 -18.85 25.29
C SER A 145 20.90 -19.91 24.80
N VAL A 146 20.08 -19.58 23.81
CA VAL A 146 19.09 -20.48 23.21
C VAL A 146 19.29 -20.54 21.70
N ASP A 147 19.24 -21.75 21.16
CA ASP A 147 19.35 -22.01 19.73
C ASP A 147 18.02 -22.55 19.21
N ILE A 148 17.41 -21.82 18.28
CA ILE A 148 16.09 -22.10 17.72
C ILE A 148 16.27 -22.47 16.25
N GLU A 149 15.92 -23.71 15.90
CA GLU A 149 16.09 -24.27 14.56
C GLU A 149 14.80 -24.89 14.02
N ARG A 150 14.47 -24.57 12.76
CA ARG A 150 13.43 -25.24 11.99
C ARG A 150 13.87 -25.54 10.57
N LEU A 151 13.65 -26.78 10.16
CA LEU A 151 13.95 -27.31 8.84
C LEU A 151 12.78 -27.13 7.87
N LYS A 152 13.04 -27.30 6.56
CA LYS A 152 12.02 -27.23 5.49
C LYS A 152 10.85 -28.19 5.65
N ASP A 153 11.04 -29.30 6.33
CA ASP A 153 9.98 -30.29 6.63
C ASP A 153 9.13 -29.93 7.85
N ASN A 154 9.28 -28.70 8.37
CA ASN A 154 8.59 -28.14 9.52
C ASN A 154 8.94 -28.80 10.87
N ARG A 155 9.96 -29.68 10.92
CA ARG A 155 10.55 -30.12 12.18
C ARG A 155 11.24 -28.96 12.86
N ASN A 156 11.05 -28.84 14.17
CA ASN A 156 11.59 -27.75 14.96
C ASN A 156 12.15 -28.25 16.30
N ASN A 157 13.08 -27.49 16.88
CA ASN A 157 13.76 -27.84 18.12
C ASN A 157 13.18 -27.12 19.36
N TRP A 158 12.08 -26.37 19.25
CA TRP A 158 11.46 -25.69 20.39
C TRP A 158 10.17 -26.36 20.87
N THR A 159 9.66 -27.36 20.14
CA THR A 159 8.51 -28.17 20.57
C THR A 159 9.00 -29.32 21.46
N PHE A 160 8.60 -29.32 22.72
CA PHE A 160 8.93 -30.37 23.69
C PHE A 160 7.74 -31.31 23.88
N LYS A 161 8.02 -32.61 24.01
CA LYS A 161 7.01 -33.62 24.34
C LYS A 161 7.11 -33.94 25.82
N PHE A 162 6.38 -33.19 26.63
CA PHE A 162 6.31 -33.43 28.06
C PHE A 162 5.51 -34.71 28.36
N ARG A 163 5.92 -35.49 29.35
CA ARG A 163 5.08 -36.59 29.86
C ARG A 163 3.82 -36.00 30.51
N GLN A 164 2.66 -36.34 29.96
CA GLN A 164 1.39 -36.04 30.63
C GLN A 164 1.21 -37.00 31.81
N SER A 165 1.13 -36.45 33.02
CA SER A 165 0.72 -37.21 34.21
C SER A 165 -0.79 -37.42 34.15
N THR A 166 -1.23 -38.66 34.33
CA THR A 166 -2.65 -39.04 34.40
C THR A 166 -3.32 -38.67 35.75
N GLU A 167 -2.54 -38.19 36.73
CA GLU A 167 -3.06 -37.75 38.03
C GLU A 167 -2.75 -36.27 38.29
N PRO A 168 -3.70 -35.47 38.82
CA PRO A 168 -3.46 -34.08 39.20
C PRO A 168 -2.41 -33.98 40.31
N SER A 169 -1.45 -33.07 40.16
CA SER A 169 -0.49 -32.77 41.24
C SER A 169 -1.22 -32.23 42.48
N THR A 170 -0.89 -32.78 43.65
CA THR A 170 -1.34 -32.23 44.94
C THR A 170 -0.60 -30.96 45.35
N TRP A 171 0.50 -30.64 44.65
CA TRP A 171 1.31 -29.44 44.86
C TRP A 171 0.99 -28.36 43.84
N ASN A 172 0.92 -27.10 44.31
CA ASN A 172 0.67 -25.92 43.49
C ASN A 172 1.97 -25.10 43.35
N LEU A 173 2.38 -24.81 42.12
CA LEU A 173 3.61 -24.07 41.83
C LEU A 173 3.28 -22.61 41.50
N LYS A 174 3.82 -21.67 42.29
CA LYS A 174 3.73 -20.23 42.07
C LYS A 174 5.14 -19.70 41.77
N LEU A 175 5.35 -19.31 40.52
CA LEU A 175 6.57 -18.65 40.06
C LEU A 175 6.37 -17.12 40.10
N GLY A 176 7.31 -16.42 40.73
CA GLY A 176 7.46 -14.97 40.65
C GLY A 176 8.42 -14.60 39.52
N ASP A 177 9.11 -13.47 39.64
CA ASP A 177 9.83 -12.82 38.54
C ASP A 177 10.99 -13.64 37.97
N ILE A 178 11.16 -13.61 36.64
CA ILE A 178 12.34 -14.17 35.95
C ILE A 178 13.18 -13.00 35.47
N SER A 179 14.41 -12.90 35.95
CA SER A 179 15.36 -11.88 35.52
C SER A 179 16.58 -12.52 34.87
N LEU A 180 17.14 -11.85 33.85
CA LEU A 180 18.36 -12.29 33.18
C LEU A 180 19.25 -11.09 32.86
N ALA A 181 20.53 -11.13 33.20
CA ALA A 181 21.41 -9.98 32.98
C ALA A 181 21.53 -9.65 31.48
N LYS A 182 21.84 -10.69 30.69
CA LYS A 182 21.99 -10.65 29.24
C LYS A 182 21.76 -12.06 28.71
N GLY A 183 21.02 -12.21 27.62
CA GLY A 183 20.76 -13.49 26.97
C GLY A 183 20.95 -13.40 25.46
N THR A 184 21.25 -14.52 24.83
CA THR A 184 21.43 -14.63 23.38
C THR A 184 20.50 -15.67 22.79
N ILE A 185 19.86 -15.35 21.67
CA ILE A 185 19.00 -16.27 20.93
C ILE A 185 19.49 -16.33 19.50
N ALA A 186 19.92 -17.49 19.05
CA ALA A 186 20.21 -17.76 17.65
C ALA A 186 18.96 -18.36 17.00
N VAL A 187 18.51 -17.79 15.88
CA VAL A 187 17.33 -18.25 15.15
C VAL A 187 17.75 -18.66 13.75
N ARG A 188 17.48 -19.91 13.38
CA ARG A 188 17.65 -20.45 12.03
C ARG A 188 16.36 -21.14 11.60
N ASP A 189 15.69 -20.55 10.62
CA ASP A 189 14.42 -21.08 10.12
C ASP A 189 14.46 -21.19 8.60
N GLU A 190 14.56 -22.41 8.10
CA GLU A 190 14.63 -22.68 6.66
C GLU A 190 13.28 -22.49 5.94
N VAL A 191 12.16 -22.50 6.69
CA VAL A 191 10.82 -22.27 6.12
C VAL A 191 10.63 -20.78 5.80
N THR A 192 10.99 -19.91 6.74
CA THR A 192 10.91 -18.45 6.55
C THR A 192 12.18 -17.82 6.01
N LYS A 193 13.24 -18.62 5.83
CA LYS A 193 14.59 -18.19 5.43
C LYS A 193 15.16 -17.11 6.37
N ALA A 194 14.96 -17.30 7.66
CA ALA A 194 15.48 -16.41 8.70
C ALA A 194 16.78 -16.97 9.29
N ASP A 195 17.79 -16.12 9.41
CA ASP A 195 19.04 -16.41 10.13
C ASP A 195 19.41 -15.16 10.95
N MET A 196 19.17 -15.19 12.26
CA MET A 196 19.24 -14.01 13.13
C MET A 196 19.92 -14.32 14.46
N ASN A 197 20.68 -13.35 14.95
CA ASN A 197 21.18 -13.32 16.32
C ASN A 197 20.46 -12.21 17.09
N ILE A 198 19.82 -12.59 18.18
CA ILE A 198 19.06 -11.70 19.06
C ILE A 198 19.75 -11.66 20.42
N VAL A 199 19.93 -10.47 20.96
CA VAL A 199 20.43 -10.24 22.32
C VAL A 199 19.29 -9.66 23.13
N VAL A 200 19.04 -10.18 24.33
CA VAL A 200 17.98 -9.75 25.24
C VAL A 200 18.60 -9.34 26.57
N ASP A 201 18.27 -8.16 27.08
CA ASP A 201 18.80 -7.62 28.33
C ASP A 201 17.64 -7.19 29.25
N THR A 202 17.78 -7.34 30.57
CA THR A 202 16.77 -6.84 31.52
C THR A 202 16.86 -5.32 31.67
N LEU A 203 15.72 -4.63 31.55
CA LEU A 203 15.60 -3.20 31.80
C LEU A 203 15.55 -2.99 33.32
N GLY A 204 16.60 -2.41 33.91
CA GLY A 204 16.71 -2.26 35.37
C GLY A 204 15.60 -1.43 36.02
N GLN A 205 14.97 -0.51 35.28
CA GLN A 205 13.79 0.24 35.72
C GLN A 205 12.64 0.02 34.73
N ALA A 206 11.44 -0.15 35.29
CA ALA A 206 10.19 -0.25 34.54
C ALA A 206 9.99 0.99 33.64
N VAL A 207 9.98 0.81 32.32
CA VAL A 207 9.73 1.90 31.37
C VAL A 207 8.24 1.93 31.01
N PRO A 208 7.51 3.03 31.27
CA PRO A 208 6.10 3.15 30.89
C PRO A 208 5.91 3.18 29.37
N ILE A 209 4.84 2.53 28.88
CA ILE A 209 4.52 2.51 27.44
C ILE A 209 4.33 3.91 26.84
N GLY A 210 3.78 4.86 27.60
CA GLY A 210 3.56 6.23 27.13
C GLY A 210 4.85 7.01 26.85
N GLU A 211 5.93 6.78 27.59
CA GLU A 211 7.22 7.43 27.33
C GLU A 211 7.87 6.88 26.07
N VAL A 212 7.82 5.55 25.91
CA VAL A 212 8.32 4.86 24.71
C VAL A 212 7.55 5.29 23.46
N MET A 213 6.22 5.45 23.57
CA MET A 213 5.38 5.91 22.48
C MET A 213 5.81 7.31 21.98
N LYS A 214 5.99 8.27 22.90
CA LYS A 214 6.45 9.63 22.55
C LYS A 214 7.85 9.64 21.91
N GLN A 215 8.77 8.84 22.44
CA GLN A 215 10.13 8.74 21.89
C GLN A 215 10.12 8.17 20.48
N GLN A 216 9.34 7.09 20.26
CA GLN A 216 9.24 6.47 18.94
C GLN A 216 8.57 7.41 17.94
N GLU A 217 7.52 8.12 18.32
CA GLU A 217 6.84 9.09 17.46
C GLU A 217 7.80 10.18 16.98
N ALA A 218 8.61 10.76 17.89
CA ALA A 218 9.61 11.76 17.53
C ALA A 218 10.71 11.20 16.59
N ALA A 219 11.17 9.96 16.83
CA ALA A 219 12.16 9.30 15.99
C ALA A 219 11.60 8.99 14.59
N SER A 220 10.38 8.46 14.53
CA SER A 220 9.67 8.14 13.29
C SER A 220 9.35 9.38 12.48
N ALA A 221 8.94 10.49 13.11
CA ALA A 221 8.70 11.76 12.45
C ALA A 221 9.96 12.30 11.75
N LYS A 222 11.11 12.27 12.46
CA LYS A 222 12.40 12.67 11.90
C LYS A 222 12.81 11.79 10.71
N SER A 223 12.70 10.46 10.86
CA SER A 223 13.09 9.53 9.81
C SER A 223 12.19 9.61 8.57
N SER A 224 10.88 9.81 8.79
CA SER A 224 9.90 10.01 7.73
C SER A 224 10.23 11.28 6.93
N ALA A 225 10.53 12.39 7.62
CA ALA A 225 10.92 13.67 7.02
C ALA A 225 12.18 13.55 6.14
N GLU A 226 13.17 12.77 6.58
CA GLU A 226 14.37 12.47 5.79
C GLU A 226 14.04 11.64 4.54
N MET A 227 13.13 10.67 4.65
CA MET A 227 12.76 9.77 3.55
C MET A 227 11.93 10.45 2.45
N VAL A 228 10.97 11.30 2.82
CA VAL A 228 10.13 12.03 1.85
C VAL A 228 10.76 13.34 1.35
N GLY A 229 11.91 13.73 1.92
CA GLY A 229 12.67 14.93 1.54
C GLY A 229 12.12 16.26 2.10
N LYS A 230 12.87 17.35 1.93
CA LYS A 230 12.62 18.68 2.56
C LYS A 230 11.20 19.23 2.37
N GLY A 231 10.60 19.04 1.19
CA GLY A 231 9.24 19.51 0.90
C GLY A 231 8.14 18.64 1.52
N GLY A 232 8.40 17.34 1.70
CA GLY A 232 7.53 16.43 2.42
C GLY A 232 7.62 16.65 3.93
N ALA A 233 8.84 16.83 4.45
CA ALA A 233 9.13 17.10 5.87
C ALA A 233 8.30 18.27 6.44
N ALA A 234 8.34 19.44 5.80
CA ALA A 234 7.62 20.63 6.27
C ALA A 234 6.09 20.50 6.25
N LYS A 235 5.54 19.54 5.50
CA LYS A 235 4.09 19.25 5.47
C LYS A 235 3.71 18.14 6.44
N LEU A 236 4.59 17.17 6.65
CA LEU A 236 4.42 16.08 7.60
C LEU A 236 4.38 16.64 9.04
N GLU A 237 5.24 17.61 9.35
CA GLU A 237 5.23 18.36 10.61
C GLU A 237 3.86 19.05 10.85
N LYS A 238 3.34 19.77 9.84
CA LYS A 238 2.00 20.40 9.94
C LYS A 238 0.85 19.41 10.12
N GLN A 239 0.95 18.20 9.57
CA GLN A 239 -0.08 17.17 9.72
C GLN A 239 -0.03 16.53 11.11
N ALA A 240 1.16 16.30 11.65
CA ALA A 240 1.33 15.85 13.03
C ALA A 240 0.75 16.88 14.02
N ASP A 241 1.02 18.17 13.82
CA ASP A 241 0.44 19.25 14.62
C ASP A 241 -1.09 19.25 14.56
N ALA A 242 -1.66 19.04 13.36
CA ALA A 242 -3.11 18.98 13.17
C ALA A 242 -3.74 17.73 13.82
N ALA A 243 -3.08 16.58 13.76
CA ALA A 243 -3.52 15.35 14.40
C ALA A 243 -3.50 15.48 15.94
N ALA A 244 -2.42 16.01 16.49
CA ALA A 244 -2.30 16.31 17.92
C ALA A 244 -3.37 17.33 18.38
N ALA A 245 -3.65 18.35 17.58
CA ALA A 245 -4.72 19.31 17.86
C ALA A 245 -6.11 18.65 17.81
N SER A 246 -6.35 17.75 16.86
CA SER A 246 -7.60 16.99 16.75
C SER A 246 -7.80 16.05 17.95
N GLU A 247 -6.77 15.31 18.36
CA GLU A 247 -6.82 14.44 19.54
C GLU A 247 -7.04 15.25 20.83
N ALA A 248 -6.37 16.39 20.98
CA ALA A 248 -6.59 17.31 22.10
C ALA A 248 -8.02 17.87 22.11
N SER A 249 -8.57 18.20 20.95
CA SER A 249 -9.95 18.68 20.82
C SER A 249 -10.98 17.59 21.15
N ALA A 250 -10.73 16.34 20.74
CA ALA A 250 -11.58 15.19 21.07
C ALA A 250 -11.54 14.88 22.57
N ALA A 251 -10.37 14.95 23.20
CA ALA A 251 -10.22 14.80 24.65
C ALA A 251 -10.94 15.92 25.41
N SER A 252 -10.84 17.18 24.94
CA SER A 252 -11.56 18.32 25.52
C SER A 252 -13.08 18.18 25.34
N ALA A 253 -13.55 17.70 24.19
CA ALA A 253 -14.96 17.47 23.93
C ALA A 253 -15.51 16.37 24.85
N ALA A 254 -14.78 15.26 25.03
CA ALA A 254 -15.15 14.19 25.96
C ALA A 254 -15.19 14.68 27.42
N ALA A 255 -14.24 15.51 27.84
CA ALA A 255 -14.22 16.13 29.16
C ALA A 255 -15.41 17.10 29.36
N SER A 256 -15.74 17.90 28.34
CA SER A 256 -16.88 18.83 28.38
C SER A 256 -18.23 18.11 28.42
N ALA A 257 -18.38 16.98 27.70
CA ALA A 257 -19.58 16.15 27.75
C ALA A 257 -19.75 15.47 29.11
N ALA A 258 -18.65 15.03 29.73
CA ALA A 258 -18.66 14.50 31.09
C ALA A 258 -19.04 15.58 32.13
N ALA A 259 -18.57 16.81 31.96
CA ALA A 259 -18.91 17.93 32.82
C ALA A 259 -20.37 18.43 32.63
N ALA A 260 -20.89 18.38 31.39
CA ALA A 260 -22.27 18.75 31.08
C ALA A 260 -23.29 17.76 31.70
N ASN A 261 -22.97 16.46 31.70
CA ASN A 261 -23.79 15.44 32.37
C ASN A 261 -23.77 15.54 33.90
N ALA A 262 -22.76 16.20 34.49
CA ALA A 262 -22.70 16.44 35.93
C ALA A 262 -23.49 17.69 36.39
N SER A 263 -23.98 18.51 35.46
CA SER A 263 -24.50 19.85 35.76
C SER A 263 -26.00 20.04 35.52
N ALA A 264 -26.75 18.98 35.18
CA ALA A 264 -28.21 19.08 34.99
C ALA A 264 -28.96 18.80 36.32
N PRO A 265 -29.67 19.77 36.92
CA PRO A 265 -30.51 19.53 38.08
C PRO A 265 -31.83 18.90 37.63
N ASN A 266 -32.08 17.64 37.97
CA ASN A 266 -33.37 16.97 37.77
C ASN A 266 -34.06 16.78 39.13
N PRO A 267 -35.17 17.47 39.44
CA PRO A 267 -35.85 17.36 40.73
C PRO A 267 -36.93 16.27 40.66
N ALA A 268 -36.52 15.01 40.56
CA ALA A 268 -37.42 13.86 40.74
C ALA A 268 -36.63 12.57 40.95
N SER A 269 -36.21 12.27 42.19
CA SER A 269 -35.97 10.91 42.71
C SER A 269 -35.32 10.90 44.10
N THR A 270 -36.07 11.34 45.12
CA THR A 270 -35.82 10.88 46.51
C THR A 270 -36.49 9.53 46.70
N SER A 271 -35.79 8.44 46.32
CA SER A 271 -35.88 7.09 46.91
C SER A 271 -35.31 6.03 45.96
N ALA A 272 -34.00 5.76 46.05
CA ALA A 272 -33.35 4.46 45.78
C ALA A 272 -31.83 4.66 45.73
N GLN A 273 -31.18 4.72 46.89
CA GLN A 273 -29.75 4.44 46.98
C GLN A 273 -29.55 2.92 46.86
N GLN A 274 -29.61 2.42 45.63
CA GLN A 274 -28.82 1.27 45.21
C GLN A 274 -27.94 1.74 44.07
N SER A 275 -26.71 2.07 44.43
CA SER A 275 -25.61 2.33 43.52
C SER A 275 -25.36 1.10 42.66
N ILE A 276 -26.02 1.02 41.52
CA ILE A 276 -25.53 0.27 40.37
C ILE A 276 -24.39 1.11 39.80
N THR A 277 -23.21 1.00 40.42
CA THR A 277 -21.95 1.22 39.72
C THR A 277 -21.88 0.16 38.63
N THR A 278 -22.37 0.48 37.43
CA THR A 278 -21.75 -0.05 36.22
C THR A 278 -20.31 0.44 36.27
N LYS A 279 -19.44 -0.38 36.88
CA LYS A 279 -18.00 -0.30 36.65
C LYS A 279 -17.86 -0.31 35.13
N ASN A 280 -17.57 0.84 34.53
CA ASN A 280 -16.75 0.85 33.33
C ASN A 280 -15.59 -0.06 33.68
N ALA A 281 -15.52 -1.22 33.03
CA ALA A 281 -14.43 -2.15 33.23
C ALA A 281 -13.17 -1.38 32.84
N GLU A 282 -12.48 -0.85 33.84
CA GLU A 282 -11.23 -0.13 33.67
C GLU A 282 -10.29 -1.07 32.94
N LYS A 283 -9.88 -0.70 31.72
CA LYS A 283 -8.97 -1.51 30.91
C LYS A 283 -7.76 -1.85 31.81
N PRO A 284 -7.38 -3.13 31.95
CA PRO A 284 -6.31 -3.50 32.87
C PRO A 284 -5.07 -2.64 32.62
N PRO A 285 -4.43 -2.09 33.67
CA PRO A 285 -3.24 -1.27 33.49
C PRO A 285 -2.18 -2.06 32.72
N VAL A 286 -1.69 -1.47 31.63
CA VAL A 286 -0.66 -2.11 30.79
C VAL A 286 0.63 -2.19 31.63
N PRO A 287 1.21 -3.40 31.82
CA PRO A 287 2.46 -3.55 32.54
C PRO A 287 3.61 -2.76 31.87
N PRO A 288 4.64 -2.34 32.62
CA PRO A 288 5.81 -1.71 32.02
C PRO A 288 6.64 -2.72 31.21
N TYR A 289 7.54 -2.20 30.38
CA TYR A 289 8.56 -3.01 29.72
C TYR A 289 9.55 -3.57 30.73
N ALA A 290 9.97 -4.82 30.54
CA ALA A 290 10.92 -5.53 31.39
C ALA A 290 12.21 -5.91 30.66
N PHE A 291 12.16 -6.11 29.35
CA PHE A 291 13.33 -6.51 28.55
C PHE A 291 13.54 -5.57 27.37
N GLY A 292 14.81 -5.27 27.10
CA GLY A 292 15.26 -4.71 25.84
C GLY A 292 15.82 -5.83 24.96
N TRP A 293 15.72 -5.69 23.64
CA TRP A 293 16.34 -6.62 22.72
C TRP A 293 16.96 -5.91 21.54
N THR A 294 17.99 -6.52 20.96
CA THR A 294 18.58 -6.13 19.68
C THR A 294 18.72 -7.35 18.79
N ALA A 295 18.54 -7.19 17.48
CA ALA A 295 18.61 -8.28 16.51
C ALA A 295 19.42 -7.87 15.28
N LYS A 296 20.22 -8.79 14.75
CA LYS A 296 20.93 -8.65 13.47
C LYS A 296 20.95 -9.97 12.72
N GLY A 297 20.80 -9.92 11.41
CA GLY A 297 20.84 -11.13 10.58
C GLY A 297 20.30 -10.93 9.17
N THR A 298 19.67 -11.97 8.65
CA THR A 298 19.01 -11.98 7.34
C THR A 298 17.62 -12.63 7.42
N TYR A 299 16.71 -12.13 6.58
CA TYR A 299 15.35 -12.66 6.42
C TYR A 299 15.00 -12.61 4.94
N ASN A 300 14.58 -13.75 4.35
CA ASN A 300 14.33 -13.87 2.92
C ASN A 300 15.50 -13.37 2.03
N GLY A 301 16.74 -13.49 2.53
CA GLY A 301 17.96 -13.01 1.85
C GLY A 301 18.24 -11.50 2.00
N GLY A 302 17.33 -10.72 2.57
CA GLY A 302 17.53 -9.31 2.92
C GLY A 302 18.21 -9.14 4.27
N LYS A 303 19.04 -8.11 4.45
CA LYS A 303 19.63 -7.77 5.74
C LYS A 303 18.56 -7.23 6.70
N VAL A 304 18.59 -7.72 7.93
CA VAL A 304 17.69 -7.29 9.01
C VAL A 304 18.51 -6.79 10.20
N SER A 305 18.10 -5.66 10.74
CA SER A 305 18.57 -5.17 12.02
C SER A 305 17.43 -4.49 12.76
N GLY A 306 17.37 -4.64 14.07
CA GLY A 306 16.37 -3.91 14.85
C GLY A 306 16.65 -3.97 16.33
N GLU A 307 15.86 -3.21 17.06
CA GLU A 307 15.85 -3.20 18.52
C GLU A 307 14.43 -3.02 19.02
N GLY A 308 14.20 -3.31 20.29
CA GLY A 308 12.87 -3.15 20.85
C GLY A 308 12.81 -3.42 22.33
N LYS A 309 11.57 -3.40 22.85
CA LYS A 309 11.25 -3.68 24.24
C LYS A 309 10.06 -4.63 24.36
N LEU A 310 10.08 -5.48 25.37
CA LEU A 310 9.06 -6.50 25.63
C LEU A 310 8.64 -6.50 27.11
N GLY A 311 7.41 -6.93 27.38
CA GLY A 311 6.91 -7.17 28.72
C GLY A 311 7.62 -8.33 29.44
N GLY A 312 7.37 -8.46 30.74
CA GLY A 312 7.94 -9.52 31.57
C GLY A 312 7.51 -10.94 31.13
N VAL A 313 8.40 -11.94 31.25
CA VAL A 313 8.16 -13.31 30.75
C VAL A 313 6.91 -13.95 31.36
N LEU A 314 6.61 -13.67 32.63
CA LEU A 314 5.43 -14.24 33.29
C LEU A 314 4.11 -13.63 32.80
N ALA A 315 4.14 -12.43 32.23
CA ALA A 315 2.95 -11.84 31.63
C ALA A 315 2.47 -12.63 30.39
N VAL A 316 3.31 -13.50 29.83
CA VAL A 316 2.95 -14.41 28.72
C VAL A 316 1.95 -15.49 29.17
N GLN A 317 1.92 -15.85 30.45
CA GLN A 317 1.03 -16.91 30.97
C GLN A 317 -0.41 -16.42 31.22
N ASP A 318 -0.62 -15.11 31.37
CA ASP A 318 -1.95 -14.55 31.61
C ASP A 318 -2.59 -14.11 30.28
N ALA A 319 -3.43 -14.99 29.72
CA ALA A 319 -4.13 -14.75 28.46
C ALA A 319 -5.00 -13.47 28.44
N LYS A 320 -5.33 -12.89 29.60
CA LYS A 320 -6.16 -11.69 29.71
C LYS A 320 -5.36 -10.40 29.87
N ARG A 321 -4.05 -10.47 30.13
CA ARG A 321 -3.21 -9.28 30.31
C ARG A 321 -2.63 -8.80 28.98
N PRO A 322 -2.75 -7.50 28.65
CA PRO A 322 -2.03 -6.93 27.53
C PRO A 322 -0.51 -7.05 27.74
N PHE A 323 0.17 -7.68 26.79
CA PHE A 323 1.62 -7.82 26.77
C PHE A 323 2.25 -6.67 25.98
N PRO A 324 2.98 -5.74 26.62
CA PRO A 324 3.54 -4.57 25.93
C PRO A 324 4.66 -4.99 24.99
N VAL A 325 4.62 -4.46 23.77
CA VAL A 325 5.63 -4.68 22.73
C VAL A 325 6.05 -3.35 22.10
N GLN A 326 7.33 -3.23 21.80
CA GLN A 326 7.88 -2.17 20.95
C GLN A 326 8.99 -2.75 20.09
N ALA A 327 9.07 -2.29 18.85
CA ALA A 327 10.17 -2.59 17.95
C ALA A 327 10.45 -1.41 17.01
N ASP A 328 11.72 -1.28 16.62
CA ASP A 328 12.23 -0.43 15.53
C ASP A 328 13.14 -1.31 14.68
N VAL A 329 12.73 -1.58 13.43
CA VAL A 329 13.33 -2.62 12.59
C VAL A 329 13.59 -2.09 11.18
N ARG A 330 14.79 -2.33 10.68
CA ARG A 330 15.20 -2.09 9.29
C ARG A 330 15.33 -3.41 8.53
N LEU A 331 14.63 -3.48 7.41
CA LEU A 331 14.51 -4.61 6.49
C LEU A 331 14.95 -4.13 5.10
N GLY A 332 16.24 -4.21 4.79
CA GLY A 332 16.80 -3.55 3.60
C GLY A 332 16.62 -2.03 3.67
N ASP A 333 15.81 -1.47 2.76
CA ASP A 333 15.44 -0.05 2.70
C ASP A 333 14.10 0.28 3.37
N THR A 334 13.42 -0.74 3.88
CA THR A 334 12.16 -0.61 4.62
C THR A 334 12.46 -0.43 6.10
N HIS A 335 11.80 0.54 6.74
CA HIS A 335 11.86 0.78 8.18
C HIS A 335 10.46 0.69 8.76
N ILE A 336 10.30 -0.16 9.77
CA ILE A 336 9.05 -0.43 10.46
C ILE A 336 9.30 -0.21 11.94
N ALA A 337 8.47 0.62 12.56
CA ALA A 337 8.44 0.76 14.00
C ALA A 337 7.02 0.60 14.52
N PHE A 338 6.89 0.04 15.72
CA PHE A 338 5.59 -0.07 16.37
C PHE A 338 5.69 -0.02 17.89
N VAL A 339 4.63 0.47 18.53
CA VAL A 339 4.45 0.48 19.98
C VAL A 339 3.01 0.04 20.27
N GLY A 340 2.82 -0.91 21.18
CA GLY A 340 1.47 -1.32 21.57
C GLY A 340 1.45 -2.58 22.42
N THR A 341 0.39 -3.38 22.25
CA THR A 341 0.16 -4.57 23.07
C THR A 341 -0.30 -5.77 22.24
N VAL A 342 0.08 -6.96 22.69
CA VAL A 342 -0.41 -8.26 22.22
C VAL A 342 -1.27 -8.88 23.32
N THR A 343 -2.41 -9.46 22.97
CA THR A 343 -3.28 -10.21 23.90
C THR A 343 -3.04 -11.69 23.71
N ASP A 344 -2.89 -12.42 24.82
CA ASP A 344 -2.54 -13.85 24.84
C ASP A 344 -1.36 -14.18 23.91
N PRO A 345 -0.14 -13.70 24.21
CA PRO A 345 1.01 -13.88 23.33
C PRO A 345 1.41 -15.35 23.09
N ALA A 346 0.98 -16.29 23.94
CA ALA A 346 1.23 -17.71 23.76
C ALA A 346 0.43 -18.29 22.57
N HIS A 347 -0.81 -17.81 22.37
CA HIS A 347 -1.67 -18.22 21.25
C HIS A 347 -1.84 -17.12 20.20
N LEU A 348 -1.24 -15.94 20.42
CA LEU A 348 -1.36 -14.72 19.61
C LEU A 348 -2.83 -14.37 19.36
N ALA A 349 -3.67 -14.15 20.37
CA ALA A 349 -5.11 -13.93 20.13
C ALA A 349 -5.42 -12.62 19.38
N ALA A 350 -4.79 -11.51 19.79
CA ALA A 350 -5.02 -10.19 19.19
C ALA A 350 -3.82 -9.25 19.32
N LEU A 351 -3.75 -8.23 18.46
CA LEU A 351 -2.79 -7.13 18.56
C LEU A 351 -3.49 -5.77 18.47
N ASP A 352 -2.89 -4.77 19.12
CA ASP A 352 -3.28 -3.36 19.08
C ASP A 352 -2.02 -2.51 19.14
N LEU A 353 -1.61 -1.95 18.00
CA LEU A 353 -0.33 -1.31 17.78
C LEU A 353 -0.51 0.08 17.14
N ARG A 354 0.25 1.08 17.59
CA ARG A 354 0.60 2.24 16.75
C ARG A 354 1.75 1.81 15.86
N LEU A 355 1.59 1.97 14.55
CA LEU A 355 2.50 1.48 13.52
C LEU A 355 3.03 2.65 12.70
N TRP A 356 4.34 2.66 12.45
CA TRP A 356 5.03 3.53 11.50
C TRP A 356 5.71 2.67 10.44
N VAL A 357 5.48 2.97 9.17
CA VAL A 357 6.06 2.24 8.03
C VAL A 357 6.61 3.24 7.04
N GLN A 358 7.84 3.04 6.60
CA GLN A 358 8.46 3.86 5.56
C GLN A 358 9.36 3.00 4.66
N ALA A 359 9.35 3.27 3.35
CA ALA A 359 10.29 2.68 2.40
C ALA A 359 10.42 3.54 1.13
N VAL A 360 11.36 3.19 0.26
CA VAL A 360 11.57 3.92 -1.01
C VAL A 360 10.47 3.65 -2.05
N SER A 361 9.72 2.55 -1.91
CA SER A 361 8.54 2.19 -2.71
C SER A 361 7.65 1.23 -1.91
N MET A 362 6.32 1.38 -1.99
CA MET A 362 5.36 0.44 -1.37
C MET A 362 5.52 -1.00 -1.85
N ALA A 363 5.96 -1.20 -3.11
CA ALA A 363 6.21 -2.52 -3.66
C ALA A 363 7.29 -3.30 -2.88
N HIS A 364 8.19 -2.61 -2.18
CA HIS A 364 9.28 -3.23 -1.40
C HIS A 364 8.79 -3.86 -0.09
N LEU A 365 7.52 -3.67 0.28
CA LEU A 365 6.91 -4.38 1.40
C LEU A 365 6.62 -5.86 1.07
N TYR A 366 6.45 -6.21 -0.21
CA TYR A 366 6.04 -7.56 -0.63
C TYR A 366 6.92 -8.71 -0.09
N PRO A 367 8.26 -8.64 -0.10
CA PRO A 367 9.12 -9.71 0.42
C PRO A 367 8.93 -10.00 1.92
N PHE A 368 8.31 -9.08 2.65
CA PHE A 368 8.14 -9.15 4.10
C PHE A 368 6.68 -9.39 4.50
N THR A 369 5.72 -8.78 3.79
CA THR A 369 4.29 -8.84 4.13
C THR A 369 3.50 -9.79 3.25
N GLY A 370 4.02 -10.16 2.08
CA GLY A 370 3.29 -10.91 1.05
C GLY A 370 2.17 -10.11 0.36
N VAL A 371 2.02 -8.83 0.68
CA VAL A 371 0.99 -7.95 0.10
C VAL A 371 1.52 -7.30 -1.17
N THR A 372 0.85 -7.52 -2.31
CA THR A 372 1.21 -6.88 -3.57
C THR A 372 0.73 -5.43 -3.59
N LEU A 373 1.67 -4.48 -3.45
CA LEU A 373 1.42 -3.05 -3.52
C LEU A 373 2.09 -2.44 -4.77
N PRO A 374 1.59 -1.31 -5.30
CA PRO A 374 2.12 -0.70 -6.51
C PRO A 374 3.49 -0.03 -6.28
N GLU A 375 4.21 0.19 -7.38
CA GLU A 375 5.40 1.03 -7.38
C GLU A 375 5.03 2.48 -7.09
N THR A 376 5.78 3.11 -6.19
CA THR A 376 5.53 4.47 -5.72
C THR A 376 6.86 5.19 -5.46
N PRO A 377 6.85 6.54 -5.41
CA PRO A 377 7.94 7.28 -4.78
C PRO A 377 8.11 6.91 -3.29
N PRO A 378 9.17 7.37 -2.62
CA PRO A 378 9.36 7.15 -1.20
C PRO A 378 8.13 7.54 -0.38
N PHE A 379 7.73 6.65 0.52
CA PHE A 379 6.51 6.82 1.30
C PHE A 379 6.79 6.63 2.79
N ALA A 380 5.94 7.26 3.60
CA ALA A 380 5.90 7.06 5.04
C ALA A 380 4.43 7.12 5.49
N THR A 381 4.00 6.20 6.33
CA THR A 381 2.66 6.18 6.92
C THR A 381 2.72 5.91 8.41
N GLU A 382 1.74 6.41 9.13
CA GLU A 382 1.50 6.10 10.52
C GLU A 382 0.01 5.92 10.82
N GLY A 383 -0.32 5.01 11.72
CA GLY A 383 -1.71 4.76 12.10
C GLY A 383 -1.83 3.67 13.15
N ARG A 384 -3.06 3.24 13.42
CA ARG A 384 -3.34 2.16 14.37
C ARG A 384 -3.57 0.85 13.63
N LEU A 385 -2.77 -0.16 13.92
CA LEU A 385 -2.96 -1.52 13.44
C LEU A 385 -3.59 -2.36 14.56
N THR A 386 -4.80 -2.86 14.32
CA THR A 386 -5.42 -3.89 15.16
C THR A 386 -5.53 -5.19 14.40
N GLY A 387 -5.49 -6.33 15.09
CA GLY A 387 -5.58 -7.62 14.44
C GLY A 387 -6.16 -8.67 15.37
N GLN A 388 -6.97 -9.57 14.81
CA GLN A 388 -7.46 -10.76 15.49
C GLN A 388 -6.95 -11.97 14.74
N PHE A 389 -6.29 -12.87 15.46
CA PHE A 389 -5.82 -14.12 14.88
C PHE A 389 -6.89 -15.20 15.12
N ARG A 390 -7.23 -15.90 14.04
CA ARG A 390 -8.26 -16.94 14.03
C ARG A 390 -7.76 -18.09 13.17
N GLU A 391 -8.16 -19.31 13.51
CA GLU A 391 -7.79 -20.50 12.73
C GLU A 391 -8.24 -20.40 11.25
N GLU A 392 -9.35 -19.70 10.98
CA GLU A 392 -9.94 -19.57 9.64
C GLU A 392 -9.53 -18.31 8.85
N GLY A 393 -8.53 -17.57 9.30
CA GLY A 393 -7.98 -16.43 8.58
C GLY A 393 -7.89 -15.18 9.42
N ASN A 394 -6.68 -14.65 9.53
CA ASN A 394 -6.37 -13.46 10.31
C ASN A 394 -6.94 -12.21 9.62
N VAL A 395 -7.54 -11.31 10.40
CA VAL A 395 -8.04 -10.02 9.90
C VAL A 395 -7.30 -8.91 10.62
N PHE A 396 -6.75 -7.98 9.84
CA PHE A 396 -6.00 -6.83 10.32
C PHE A 396 -6.66 -5.56 9.81
N HIS A 397 -6.81 -4.58 10.71
CA HIS A 397 -7.36 -3.26 10.42
C HIS A 397 -6.25 -2.23 10.63
N TYR A 398 -5.92 -1.48 9.58
CA TYR A 398 -5.06 -0.30 9.66
C TYR A 398 -5.94 0.94 9.59
N GLU A 399 -6.25 1.49 10.75
CA GLU A 399 -7.31 2.48 10.94
C GLU A 399 -6.77 3.90 11.00
N ASN A 400 -7.49 4.81 10.35
CA ASN A 400 -7.27 6.26 10.35
C ASN A 400 -5.80 6.64 10.17
N PHE A 401 -5.11 5.91 9.30
CA PHE A 401 -3.71 6.16 9.06
C PHE A 401 -3.56 7.44 8.26
N THR A 402 -2.45 8.13 8.51
CA THR A 402 -2.00 9.28 7.73
C THR A 402 -0.65 8.95 7.13
N GLY A 403 -0.25 9.70 6.11
CA GLY A 403 1.02 9.43 5.46
C GLY A 403 1.28 10.28 4.24
N ARG A 404 2.43 10.04 3.64
CA ARG A 404 2.90 10.71 2.42
C ARG A 404 3.46 9.71 1.44
N VAL A 405 3.29 10.03 0.17
CA VAL A 405 3.89 9.33 -0.97
C VAL A 405 4.52 10.39 -1.85
N GLY A 406 5.84 10.49 -1.80
CA GLY A 406 6.58 11.61 -2.40
C GLY A 406 6.04 12.96 -1.94
N GLY A 407 5.54 13.74 -2.89
CA GLY A 407 4.95 15.05 -2.63
C GLY A 407 3.48 15.04 -2.18
N SER A 408 2.80 13.90 -2.25
CA SER A 408 1.36 13.72 -1.97
C SER A 408 1.11 13.25 -0.54
N ASP A 409 -0.05 13.56 0.03
CA ASP A 409 -0.54 12.88 1.24
C ASP A 409 -1.42 11.68 0.89
N ILE A 410 -1.49 10.71 1.78
CA ILE A 410 -2.35 9.54 1.70
C ILE A 410 -2.90 9.23 3.09
N ASN A 411 -4.21 9.13 3.21
CA ASN A 411 -4.87 8.90 4.49
C ASN A 411 -6.02 7.91 4.28
N GLY A 412 -6.45 7.20 5.31
CA GLY A 412 -7.62 6.35 5.20
C GLY A 412 -7.64 5.19 6.17
N SER A 413 -8.39 4.16 5.80
CA SER A 413 -8.43 2.89 6.54
C SER A 413 -8.39 1.71 5.59
N LEU A 414 -7.61 0.69 5.93
CA LEU A 414 -7.48 -0.55 5.17
C LEU A 414 -7.77 -1.76 6.06
N VAL A 415 -8.38 -2.77 5.48
CA VAL A 415 -8.61 -4.08 6.09
C VAL A 415 -7.94 -5.14 5.24
N TYR A 416 -7.04 -5.90 5.84
CA TYR A 416 -6.41 -7.06 5.22
C TYR A 416 -6.98 -8.33 5.84
N ALA A 417 -7.62 -9.17 5.03
CA ALA A 417 -8.18 -10.44 5.43
C ALA A 417 -7.41 -11.60 4.79
N ALA A 418 -6.70 -12.39 5.60
CA ALA A 418 -5.93 -13.55 5.19
C ALA A 418 -6.83 -14.78 4.91
N ARG A 419 -7.72 -14.65 3.93
CA ARG A 419 -8.65 -15.70 3.49
C ARG A 419 -8.03 -16.59 2.39
N LYS A 420 -8.62 -17.78 2.18
CA LYS A 420 -8.27 -18.68 1.06
C LYS A 420 -9.24 -18.51 -0.11
N PRO A 421 -8.82 -18.76 -1.38
CA PRO A 421 -7.46 -19.11 -1.81
C PRO A 421 -6.50 -17.91 -1.88
N ARG A 422 -7.02 -16.68 -1.79
CA ARG A 422 -6.25 -15.43 -1.84
C ARG A 422 -6.67 -14.49 -0.73
N PRO A 423 -5.74 -13.75 -0.11
CA PRO A 423 -6.08 -12.66 0.80
C PRO A 423 -6.86 -11.55 0.08
N LEU A 424 -7.61 -10.76 0.85
CA LEU A 424 -8.36 -9.59 0.38
C LEU A 424 -7.85 -8.33 1.09
N LEU A 425 -7.47 -7.32 0.31
CA LEU A 425 -7.18 -5.97 0.81
C LEU A 425 -8.32 -5.01 0.42
N GLN A 426 -9.00 -4.43 1.39
CA GLN A 426 -10.14 -3.55 1.13
C GLN A 426 -10.07 -2.25 1.92
N GLY A 427 -10.63 -1.17 1.41
CA GLY A 427 -10.73 0.08 2.18
C GLY A 427 -10.91 1.34 1.35
N GLU A 428 -10.79 2.47 2.02
CA GLU A 428 -10.97 3.79 1.41
C GLU A 428 -9.78 4.67 1.74
N LEU A 429 -9.26 5.32 0.70
CA LEU A 429 -8.06 6.14 0.70
C LEU A 429 -8.38 7.53 0.18
N VAL A 430 -7.89 8.55 0.87
CA VAL A 430 -8.09 9.96 0.54
C VAL A 430 -6.75 10.69 0.54
N SER A 431 -6.48 11.40 -0.55
CA SER A 431 -5.40 12.36 -0.68
C SER A 431 -5.99 13.77 -0.77
N HIS A 432 -5.68 14.62 0.20
CA HIS A 432 -6.12 16.01 0.17
C HIS A 432 -5.33 16.81 -0.85
N LEU A 433 -4.05 16.47 -1.01
CA LEU A 433 -3.10 16.98 -1.98
C LEU A 433 -2.43 15.79 -2.71
N LEU A 434 -2.84 15.61 -3.94
CA LEU A 434 -2.26 14.63 -4.86
C LEU A 434 -1.38 15.37 -5.88
N GLN A 435 -0.13 14.95 -6.05
CA GLN A 435 0.72 15.44 -7.13
C GLN A 435 0.73 14.41 -8.25
N PHE A 436 0.50 14.87 -9.48
CA PHE A 436 0.45 13.96 -10.63
C PHE A 436 1.78 13.22 -10.85
N SER A 437 2.91 13.83 -10.48
CA SER A 437 4.24 13.20 -10.54
C SER A 437 4.37 11.98 -9.64
N ASP A 438 3.63 11.91 -8.53
CA ASP A 438 3.71 10.78 -7.59
C ASP A 438 2.90 9.57 -8.06
N LEU A 439 1.97 9.77 -9.01
CA LEU A 439 1.26 8.69 -9.71
C LEU A 439 2.07 8.11 -10.87
N ALA A 440 3.13 8.81 -11.31
CA ALA A 440 3.89 8.43 -12.48
C ALA A 440 4.53 7.03 -12.39
N PRO A 441 5.10 6.59 -11.25
CA PRO A 441 5.65 5.23 -11.13
C PRO A 441 4.61 4.11 -11.34
N ILE A 442 3.35 4.35 -10.97
CA ILE A 442 2.27 3.36 -11.11
C ILE A 442 2.04 2.98 -12.59
N ILE A 443 2.27 3.94 -13.50
CA ILE A 443 2.11 3.77 -14.94
C ILE A 443 3.45 3.77 -15.69
N GLY A 444 4.58 3.69 -14.98
CA GLY A 444 5.93 3.70 -15.57
C GLY A 444 6.36 5.01 -16.22
N ALA A 445 5.67 6.12 -15.94
CA ALA A 445 5.93 7.43 -16.53
C ALA A 445 6.96 8.26 -15.73
N ASP A 446 7.59 7.69 -14.71
CA ASP A 446 8.59 8.38 -13.90
C ASP A 446 9.96 8.45 -14.61
N SER A 447 10.82 9.33 -14.09
CA SER A 447 12.14 9.55 -14.68
C SER A 447 13.05 8.32 -14.55
N ASN A 448 13.99 8.15 -15.49
CA ASN A 448 14.99 7.06 -15.39
C ASN A 448 15.80 7.10 -14.07
N ALA A 449 16.01 8.29 -13.49
CA ALA A 449 16.65 8.42 -12.17
C ALA A 449 15.78 7.90 -11.03
N SER A 450 14.45 8.09 -11.11
CA SER A 450 13.48 7.53 -10.16
C SER A 450 13.43 6.01 -10.26
N LYS A 451 13.36 5.46 -11.49
CA LYS A 451 13.41 4.02 -11.75
C LYS A 451 14.67 3.36 -11.18
N ALA A 452 15.84 3.98 -11.39
CA ALA A 452 17.10 3.49 -10.84
C ALA A 452 17.12 3.46 -9.30
N LYS A 453 16.49 4.42 -8.62
CA LYS A 453 16.37 4.42 -7.15
C LYS A 453 15.50 3.28 -6.62
N ARG A 454 14.50 2.84 -7.39
CA ARG A 454 13.66 1.67 -7.09
C ARG A 454 14.31 0.34 -7.48
N GLY A 455 15.51 0.37 -8.08
CA GLY A 455 16.20 -0.82 -8.56
C GLY A 455 15.66 -1.37 -9.87
N GLU A 456 14.91 -0.59 -10.65
CA GLU A 456 14.42 -1.00 -11.96
C GLU A 456 15.48 -0.83 -13.05
N ALA A 457 15.61 -1.84 -13.92
CA ALA A 457 16.58 -1.85 -15.01
C ALA A 457 16.09 -1.17 -16.30
N GLU A 458 14.78 -1.04 -16.48
CA GLU A 458 14.19 -0.58 -17.73
C GLU A 458 14.28 0.94 -17.89
N LYS A 459 14.79 1.40 -19.04
CA LYS A 459 14.97 2.82 -19.36
C LYS A 459 13.95 3.27 -20.38
N GLN A 460 13.29 4.39 -20.12
CA GLN A 460 12.39 5.03 -21.07
C GLN A 460 13.19 5.55 -22.29
N PRO A 461 12.88 5.10 -23.52
CA PRO A 461 13.54 5.61 -24.73
C PRO A 461 13.26 7.10 -24.94
N SER A 462 14.28 7.85 -25.37
CA SER A 462 14.15 9.31 -25.59
C SER A 462 13.10 9.64 -26.65
N ALA A 463 12.98 8.82 -27.69
CA ALA A 463 12.02 8.98 -28.78
C ALA A 463 10.56 8.66 -28.41
N LYS A 464 10.30 7.93 -27.31
CA LYS A 464 8.95 7.49 -26.92
C LYS A 464 8.36 8.35 -25.81
N ALA A 465 7.18 8.90 -26.03
CA ALA A 465 6.31 9.54 -25.05
C ALA A 465 5.57 8.52 -24.17
N LEU A 466 5.12 7.39 -24.73
CA LEU A 466 4.38 6.39 -23.98
C LEU A 466 5.32 5.52 -23.12
N PRO A 467 5.00 5.27 -21.84
CA PRO A 467 5.82 4.44 -20.96
C PRO A 467 6.04 3.02 -21.51
N THR A 468 7.29 2.55 -21.50
CA THR A 468 7.63 1.18 -21.91
C THR A 468 7.68 0.19 -20.76
N GLU A 469 7.84 0.69 -19.52
CA GLU A 469 7.97 -0.14 -18.32
C GLU A 469 6.83 -1.14 -18.18
N GLU A 470 7.21 -2.42 -18.04
CA GLU A 470 6.25 -3.51 -17.97
C GLU A 470 5.57 -3.61 -16.60
N PHE A 471 4.28 -3.88 -16.62
CA PHE A 471 3.50 -4.27 -15.46
C PHE A 471 3.94 -5.65 -14.97
N LYS A 472 4.34 -5.74 -13.70
CA LYS A 472 4.70 -7.01 -13.04
C LYS A 472 3.44 -7.82 -12.69
N THR A 473 2.84 -8.48 -13.67
CA THR A 473 1.56 -9.21 -13.52
C THR A 473 1.67 -10.53 -12.75
N ASP A 474 2.87 -11.08 -12.58
CA ASP A 474 3.10 -12.38 -11.93
C ASP A 474 2.48 -12.48 -10.53
N ARG A 475 2.41 -11.34 -9.84
CA ARG A 475 1.91 -11.22 -8.45
C ARG A 475 0.44 -10.80 -8.37
N TRP A 476 -0.24 -10.57 -9.49
CA TRP A 476 -1.65 -10.14 -9.48
C TRP A 476 -2.59 -11.26 -9.03
N LYS A 477 -2.18 -12.53 -9.20
CA LYS A 477 -2.91 -13.69 -8.66
C LYS A 477 -2.66 -13.95 -7.17
N ALA A 478 -1.76 -13.20 -6.53
CA ALA A 478 -1.40 -13.41 -5.13
C ALA A 478 -2.40 -12.78 -4.15
N ILE A 479 -3.19 -11.79 -4.58
CA ILE A 479 -4.10 -11.03 -3.71
C ILE A 479 -5.31 -10.52 -4.50
N ASP A 480 -6.47 -10.48 -3.85
CA ASP A 480 -7.64 -9.74 -4.32
C ASP A 480 -7.70 -8.38 -3.59
N ALA A 481 -8.22 -7.34 -4.25
CA ALA A 481 -8.30 -5.99 -3.70
C ALA A 481 -9.62 -5.30 -4.04
N ASP A 482 -10.11 -4.47 -3.13
CA ASP A 482 -11.30 -3.62 -3.29
C ASP A 482 -11.06 -2.28 -2.57
N VAL A 483 -10.42 -1.35 -3.27
CA VAL A 483 -9.94 -0.09 -2.69
C VAL A 483 -10.52 1.10 -3.44
N LYS A 484 -11.18 2.00 -2.72
CA LYS A 484 -11.60 3.30 -3.29
C LYS A 484 -10.54 4.35 -2.99
N PHE A 485 -10.17 5.13 -3.99
CA PHE A 485 -9.19 6.21 -3.86
C PHE A 485 -9.78 7.53 -4.35
N THR A 486 -9.66 8.56 -3.52
CA THR A 486 -10.13 9.93 -3.82
C THR A 486 -8.98 10.93 -3.65
N GLY A 487 -8.66 11.68 -4.70
CA GLY A 487 -7.73 12.81 -4.67
C GLY A 487 -8.48 14.14 -4.82
N GLN A 488 -8.54 14.95 -3.76
CA GLN A 488 -9.36 16.17 -3.75
C GLN A 488 -8.70 17.32 -4.52
N ARG A 489 -7.43 17.61 -4.24
CA ARG A 489 -6.66 18.64 -4.94
C ARG A 489 -5.52 18.01 -5.70
N LEU A 490 -5.59 18.05 -7.02
CA LEU A 490 -4.54 17.54 -7.90
C LEU A 490 -3.65 18.70 -8.37
N ILE A 491 -2.36 18.62 -8.05
CA ILE A 491 -1.34 19.54 -8.59
C ILE A 491 -0.62 18.82 -9.72
N LYS A 492 -0.77 19.36 -10.92
CA LYS A 492 0.05 19.03 -12.09
C LYS A 492 0.90 20.26 -12.46
N ASP A 493 1.95 20.06 -13.25
CA ASP A 493 2.63 21.11 -14.01
C ASP A 493 1.59 22.15 -14.51
N PRO A 494 1.82 23.48 -14.35
CA PRO A 494 0.86 24.56 -14.64
C PRO A 494 0.19 24.58 -16.04
N LYS A 495 0.55 23.64 -16.93
CA LYS A 495 0.13 23.56 -18.32
C LYS A 495 -1.15 22.76 -18.59
N LEU A 496 -1.73 22.05 -17.62
CA LEU A 496 -3.06 21.43 -17.78
C LEU A 496 -3.72 21.22 -16.41
N PRO A 497 -4.78 21.98 -16.06
CA PRO A 497 -5.45 21.82 -14.78
C PRO A 497 -6.22 20.49 -14.78
N ILE A 498 -5.82 19.59 -13.89
CA ILE A 498 -6.55 18.37 -13.54
C ILE A 498 -7.05 18.56 -12.10
N THR A 499 -8.30 18.22 -11.82
CA THR A 499 -8.92 18.33 -10.49
C THR A 499 -9.66 17.03 -10.13
N ASP A 500 -10.00 16.85 -8.85
CA ASP A 500 -10.97 15.87 -8.38
C ASP A 500 -10.80 14.45 -8.98
N LEU A 501 -9.84 13.67 -8.48
CA LEU A 501 -9.62 12.29 -8.93
C LEU A 501 -10.44 11.33 -8.06
N TYR A 502 -11.15 10.40 -8.69
CA TYR A 502 -11.79 9.27 -8.02
C TYR A 502 -11.51 7.98 -8.81
N THR A 503 -11.19 6.89 -8.11
CA THR A 503 -11.15 5.56 -8.73
C THR A 503 -11.54 4.48 -7.74
N HIS A 504 -12.25 3.46 -8.23
CA HIS A 504 -12.47 2.21 -7.51
C HIS A 504 -11.56 1.14 -8.10
N VAL A 505 -10.54 0.75 -7.35
CA VAL A 505 -9.54 -0.25 -7.72
C VAL A 505 -10.02 -1.62 -7.26
N ILE A 506 -10.31 -2.49 -8.21
CA ILE A 506 -10.75 -3.86 -7.95
C ILE A 506 -9.72 -4.80 -8.56
N MET A 507 -9.07 -5.63 -7.73
CA MET A 507 -8.26 -6.76 -8.20
C MET A 507 -9.00 -8.03 -7.84
N LYS A 508 -9.40 -8.82 -8.84
CA LYS A 508 -10.07 -10.10 -8.60
C LYS A 508 -9.51 -11.16 -9.51
N ASN A 509 -8.97 -12.23 -8.93
CA ASN A 509 -8.44 -13.37 -9.67
C ASN A 509 -7.33 -13.00 -10.68
N GLY A 510 -6.54 -11.95 -10.40
CA GLY A 510 -5.52 -11.44 -11.32
C GLY A 510 -6.04 -10.52 -12.43
N VAL A 511 -7.29 -10.08 -12.34
CA VAL A 511 -7.88 -9.05 -13.21
C VAL A 511 -7.98 -7.74 -12.43
N LEU A 512 -7.28 -6.71 -12.89
CA LEU A 512 -7.32 -5.36 -12.35
C LEU A 512 -8.39 -4.53 -13.08
N SER A 513 -9.29 -3.93 -12.34
CA SER A 513 -10.33 -3.04 -12.86
C SER A 513 -10.28 -1.68 -12.16
N LEU A 514 -10.43 -0.60 -12.93
CA LEU A 514 -10.58 0.78 -12.43
C LEU A 514 -11.94 1.29 -12.90
N GLU A 515 -12.94 1.28 -12.01
CA GLU A 515 -14.35 1.44 -12.40
C GLU A 515 -15.15 2.36 -11.47
N PRO A 516 -15.38 3.63 -11.85
CA PRO A 516 -14.69 4.38 -12.89
C PRO A 516 -13.39 5.00 -12.38
N LEU A 517 -12.41 5.20 -13.25
CA LEU A 517 -11.37 6.22 -13.10
C LEU A 517 -11.90 7.55 -13.63
N LYS A 518 -12.20 8.49 -12.73
CA LYS A 518 -12.78 9.80 -13.05
C LYS A 518 -11.88 10.93 -12.57
N PHE A 519 -11.70 11.95 -13.41
CA PHE A 519 -11.06 13.20 -13.00
C PHE A 519 -11.58 14.40 -13.79
N GLY A 520 -11.53 15.57 -13.16
CA GLY A 520 -11.76 16.86 -13.82
C GLY A 520 -10.55 17.24 -14.67
N VAL A 521 -10.75 17.74 -15.88
CA VAL A 521 -9.66 18.22 -16.75
C VAL A 521 -10.15 19.33 -17.66
N ALA A 522 -9.38 20.41 -17.81
CA ALA A 522 -9.70 21.55 -18.67
C ALA A 522 -11.13 22.10 -18.47
N GLY A 523 -11.62 22.12 -17.23
CA GLY A 523 -12.94 22.64 -16.86
C GLY A 523 -14.12 21.71 -17.21
N GLY A 524 -13.86 20.51 -17.72
CA GLY A 524 -14.83 19.44 -17.93
C GLY A 524 -14.47 18.18 -17.15
N THR A 525 -15.01 17.04 -17.57
CA THR A 525 -14.80 15.74 -16.89
C THR A 525 -14.32 14.67 -17.85
N PHE A 526 -13.38 13.85 -17.39
CA PHE A 526 -12.95 12.62 -18.04
C PHE A 526 -13.28 11.44 -17.13
N ALA A 527 -13.90 10.40 -17.68
CA ALA A 527 -14.18 9.13 -17.00
C ALA A 527 -13.72 7.97 -17.87
N SER A 528 -13.16 6.93 -17.27
CA SER A 528 -12.72 5.74 -17.98
C SER A 528 -12.95 4.49 -17.15
N ASN A 529 -13.40 3.41 -17.79
CA ASN A 529 -13.36 2.08 -17.21
C ASN A 529 -12.21 1.32 -17.85
N ILE A 530 -11.34 0.77 -17.00
CA ILE A 530 -10.14 0.06 -17.43
C ILE A 530 -10.22 -1.35 -16.86
N HIS A 531 -10.08 -2.37 -17.71
CA HIS A 531 -9.93 -3.75 -17.29
C HIS A 531 -8.66 -4.35 -17.88
N LEU A 532 -7.78 -4.83 -17.01
CA LEU A 532 -6.51 -5.46 -17.37
C LEU A 532 -6.50 -6.88 -16.81
N ASP A 533 -6.54 -7.87 -17.69
CA ASP A 533 -6.47 -9.28 -17.35
C ASP A 533 -5.01 -9.75 -17.41
N GLY A 534 -4.34 -9.73 -16.26
CA GLY A 534 -2.99 -10.24 -16.05
C GLY A 534 -2.92 -11.75 -15.86
N SER A 535 -4.02 -12.48 -16.06
CA SER A 535 -4.04 -13.94 -15.92
C SER A 535 -3.44 -14.68 -17.11
N SER A 536 -3.27 -13.99 -18.24
CA SER A 536 -2.62 -14.42 -19.47
C SER A 536 -1.44 -13.51 -19.83
N ALA A 537 -0.44 -14.05 -20.53
CA ALA A 537 0.70 -13.27 -21.04
C ALA A 537 0.72 -13.33 -22.58
N PRO A 538 0.76 -12.18 -23.30
CA PRO A 538 0.64 -10.82 -22.76
C PRO A 538 -0.74 -10.56 -22.15
N LEU A 539 -0.83 -9.61 -21.22
CA LEU A 539 -2.11 -9.26 -20.58
C LEU A 539 -3.08 -8.70 -21.61
N LYS A 540 -4.38 -8.90 -21.35
CA LYS A 540 -5.47 -8.40 -22.21
C LYS A 540 -6.11 -7.18 -21.59
N GLY A 541 -6.22 -6.11 -22.36
CA GLY A 541 -6.82 -4.84 -21.92
C GLY A 541 -8.16 -4.56 -22.60
N LYS A 542 -9.10 -3.98 -21.85
CA LYS A 542 -10.30 -3.31 -22.37
C LYS A 542 -10.41 -1.93 -21.72
N PHE A 543 -10.73 -0.94 -22.53
CA PHE A 543 -10.78 0.46 -22.12
C PHE A 543 -12.04 1.08 -22.71
N SER A 544 -12.86 1.70 -21.88
CA SER A 544 -13.83 2.70 -22.33
C SER A 544 -13.46 4.04 -21.73
N ALA A 545 -13.65 5.12 -22.49
CA ALA A 545 -13.40 6.46 -22.01
C ALA A 545 -14.47 7.42 -22.52
N GLU A 546 -14.78 8.39 -21.68
CA GLU A 546 -15.77 9.43 -21.90
C GLU A 546 -15.17 10.77 -21.48
N ALA A 547 -15.16 11.71 -22.40
CA ALA A 547 -14.77 13.10 -22.18
C ALA A 547 -16.00 13.99 -22.40
N ARG A 548 -16.30 14.87 -21.45
CA ARG A 548 -17.45 15.78 -21.51
C ARG A 548 -17.05 17.20 -21.15
N HIS A 549 -17.58 18.16 -21.91
CA HIS A 549 -17.44 19.59 -21.66
C HIS A 549 -15.99 20.08 -21.51
N LEU A 550 -15.03 19.47 -22.23
CA LEU A 550 -13.63 19.89 -22.14
C LEU A 550 -13.44 21.23 -22.85
N LYS A 551 -13.03 22.27 -22.13
CA LYS A 551 -12.96 23.63 -22.68
C LYS A 551 -11.69 23.79 -23.52
N LEU A 552 -11.85 24.11 -24.80
CA LEU A 552 -10.75 24.19 -25.76
C LEU A 552 -9.63 25.14 -25.31
N LYS A 553 -10.01 26.32 -24.79
CA LYS A 553 -9.08 27.30 -24.20
C LYS A 553 -8.23 26.74 -23.06
N GLN A 554 -8.79 25.86 -22.22
CA GLN A 554 -8.10 25.30 -21.05
C GLN A 554 -7.28 24.04 -21.37
N LEU A 555 -7.57 23.36 -22.49
CA LEU A 555 -6.76 22.24 -22.99
C LEU A 555 -5.41 22.68 -23.54
N PHE A 556 -5.32 23.91 -24.07
CA PHE A 556 -4.10 24.45 -24.69
C PHE A 556 -3.66 25.79 -24.05
N PRO A 557 -3.42 25.85 -22.74
CA PRO A 557 -3.23 27.11 -22.04
C PRO A 557 -1.92 27.82 -22.38
N THR A 558 -0.92 27.12 -22.94
CA THR A 558 0.37 27.70 -23.36
C THR A 558 0.36 28.23 -24.78
N ASN A 559 -0.63 27.87 -25.61
CA ASN A 559 -0.68 28.24 -27.01
C ASN A 559 -1.53 29.51 -27.19
N LYS A 560 -0.88 30.65 -27.45
CA LYS A 560 -1.53 31.96 -27.62
C LYS A 560 -2.63 31.97 -28.70
N THR A 561 -2.51 31.13 -29.73
CA THR A 561 -3.49 30.97 -30.82
C THR A 561 -4.74 30.27 -30.31
N MET A 562 -4.57 29.19 -29.54
CA MET A 562 -5.68 28.38 -29.02
C MET A 562 -6.38 29.01 -27.81
N GLN A 563 -5.76 29.97 -27.14
CA GLN A 563 -6.38 30.70 -26.02
C GLN A 563 -7.60 31.54 -26.44
N SER A 564 -7.70 31.93 -27.72
CA SER A 564 -8.87 32.60 -28.29
C SER A 564 -9.94 31.64 -28.78
N ALA A 565 -9.68 30.33 -28.79
CA ALA A 565 -10.64 29.35 -29.26
C ALA A 565 -11.65 29.04 -28.14
N LEU A 566 -12.92 29.31 -28.40
CA LEU A 566 -14.05 28.95 -27.54
C LEU A 566 -14.73 27.71 -28.10
N GLY A 567 -15.29 26.87 -27.23
CA GLY A 567 -15.94 25.62 -27.61
C GLY A 567 -15.62 24.50 -26.62
N GLU A 568 -16.45 23.47 -26.67
CA GLU A 568 -16.36 22.30 -25.80
C GLU A 568 -16.12 21.04 -26.62
N ILE A 569 -15.14 20.24 -26.20
CA ILE A 569 -14.88 18.93 -26.77
C ILE A 569 -15.62 17.88 -25.94
N ASN A 570 -16.40 17.05 -26.63
CA ASN A 570 -16.96 15.82 -26.09
C ASN A 570 -16.40 14.65 -26.89
N GLY A 571 -16.09 13.53 -26.24
CA GLY A 571 -15.58 12.36 -26.94
C GLY A 571 -15.80 11.07 -26.19
N ASP A 572 -15.76 9.98 -26.94
CA ASP A 572 -16.00 8.62 -26.48
C ASP A 572 -14.99 7.69 -27.15
N ALA A 573 -14.46 6.74 -26.39
CA ALA A 573 -13.58 5.71 -26.92
C ALA A 573 -13.95 4.34 -26.37
N ALA A 574 -13.82 3.32 -27.21
CA ALA A 574 -13.84 1.93 -26.81
C ALA A 574 -12.67 1.23 -27.50
N LEU A 575 -11.74 0.69 -26.71
CA LEU A 575 -10.53 0.05 -27.19
C LEU A 575 -10.30 -1.30 -26.50
N SER A 576 -9.73 -2.25 -27.22
CA SER A 576 -9.15 -3.47 -26.68
C SER A 576 -7.70 -3.63 -27.15
N ALA A 577 -6.87 -4.25 -26.34
CA ALA A 577 -5.43 -4.35 -26.61
C ALA A 577 -4.79 -5.58 -25.95
N THR A 578 -3.55 -5.89 -26.33
CA THR A 578 -2.73 -6.93 -25.68
C THR A 578 -1.30 -6.43 -25.49
N GLY A 579 -0.79 -6.42 -24.26
CA GLY A 579 0.58 -5.96 -24.01
C GLY A 579 0.82 -5.63 -22.54
N ASN A 580 2.05 -5.82 -22.08
CA ASN A 580 2.39 -5.68 -20.66
C ASN A 580 2.83 -4.27 -20.27
N SER A 581 2.69 -3.26 -21.13
CA SER A 581 3.05 -1.86 -20.82
C SER A 581 2.10 -0.88 -21.51
N PRO A 582 2.01 0.39 -21.04
CA PRO A 582 1.19 1.39 -21.72
C PRO A 582 1.51 1.55 -23.21
N ALA A 583 2.80 1.56 -23.58
CA ALA A 583 3.22 1.64 -24.98
C ALA A 583 2.79 0.41 -25.80
N THR A 584 2.90 -0.80 -25.27
CA THR A 584 2.52 -2.03 -26.00
C THR A 584 1.00 -2.22 -26.09
N LEU A 585 0.25 -1.78 -25.07
CA LEU A 585 -1.21 -1.71 -25.13
C LEU A 585 -1.69 -0.71 -26.18
N ALA A 586 -1.07 0.48 -26.24
CA ALA A 586 -1.38 1.45 -27.27
C ALA A 586 -1.04 0.91 -28.68
N ALA A 587 0.15 0.30 -28.83
CA ALA A 587 0.65 -0.24 -30.09
C ALA A 587 -0.17 -1.40 -30.68
N THR A 588 -0.96 -2.10 -29.85
CA THR A 588 -1.80 -3.24 -30.28
C THR A 588 -3.29 -2.94 -30.15
N SER A 589 -3.65 -1.68 -29.92
CA SER A 589 -5.03 -1.29 -29.66
C SER A 589 -5.92 -1.43 -30.89
N ASN A 590 -7.17 -1.81 -30.66
CA ASN A 590 -8.21 -2.03 -31.66
C ASN A 590 -9.54 -1.45 -31.16
N GLY A 591 -10.29 -0.74 -32.00
CA GLY A 591 -11.60 -0.22 -31.64
C GLY A 591 -11.94 1.11 -32.31
N GLU A 592 -12.61 2.00 -31.59
CA GLU A 592 -13.12 3.27 -32.11
C GLU A 592 -12.86 4.42 -31.14
N VAL A 593 -12.52 5.58 -31.70
CA VAL A 593 -12.37 6.85 -30.97
C VAL A 593 -13.19 7.91 -31.68
N LYS A 594 -14.08 8.56 -30.96
CA LYS A 594 -15.03 9.55 -31.49
C LYS A 594 -14.92 10.83 -30.68
N ALA A 595 -14.95 11.98 -31.34
CA ALA A 595 -15.00 13.27 -30.70
C ALA A 595 -15.81 14.26 -31.52
N LEU A 596 -16.45 15.20 -30.84
CA LEU A 596 -17.18 16.31 -31.44
C LEU A 596 -16.87 17.60 -30.69
N VAL A 597 -16.93 18.69 -31.45
CA VAL A 597 -16.95 20.04 -30.91
C VAL A 597 -18.25 20.71 -31.38
N THR A 598 -19.03 21.17 -30.42
CA THR A 598 -20.28 21.90 -30.68
C THR A 598 -20.10 23.36 -30.29
N GLN A 599 -20.57 24.26 -31.15
CA GLN A 599 -20.75 25.69 -30.85
C GLN A 599 -19.52 26.35 -30.23
N GLY A 600 -18.53 26.62 -31.07
CA GLY A 600 -17.30 27.30 -30.69
C GLY A 600 -17.02 28.53 -31.53
N THR A 601 -15.97 29.27 -31.18
CA THR A 601 -15.43 30.32 -32.03
C THR A 601 -13.92 30.20 -32.13
N VAL A 602 -13.35 30.62 -33.24
CA VAL A 602 -11.91 30.69 -33.45
C VAL A 602 -11.54 32.06 -34.02
N SER A 603 -10.46 32.65 -33.55
CA SER A 603 -10.01 33.95 -34.05
C SER A 603 -9.70 33.87 -35.54
N ARG A 604 -10.35 34.76 -36.30
CA ARG A 604 -10.27 34.85 -37.76
C ARG A 604 -8.85 35.09 -38.25
N LEU A 605 -8.11 35.96 -37.55
CA LEU A 605 -6.72 36.27 -37.83
C LEU A 605 -5.85 35.01 -37.92
N TYR A 606 -6.07 34.05 -37.03
CA TYR A 606 -5.29 32.82 -36.99
C TYR A 606 -5.74 31.81 -38.06
N MET A 607 -7.03 31.78 -38.40
CA MET A 607 -7.54 31.01 -39.54
C MET A 607 -7.05 31.55 -40.88
N GLU A 608 -6.93 32.87 -41.01
CA GLU A 608 -6.40 33.51 -42.21
C GLU A 608 -4.87 33.41 -42.31
N ALA A 609 -4.15 33.44 -41.19
CA ALA A 609 -2.73 33.15 -41.13
C ALA A 609 -2.43 31.69 -41.52
N ALA A 610 -3.21 30.72 -41.02
CA ALA A 610 -3.09 29.31 -41.41
C ALA A 610 -3.40 29.08 -42.90
N GLY A 611 -4.33 29.86 -43.48
CA GLY A 611 -4.63 29.83 -44.92
C GLY A 611 -3.68 30.65 -45.81
N LEU A 612 -2.63 31.25 -45.23
CA LEU A 612 -1.66 32.14 -45.91
C LEU A 612 -2.35 33.25 -46.72
N ASN A 613 -3.38 33.88 -46.13
CA ASN A 613 -4.14 34.96 -46.78
C ASN A 613 -3.56 36.34 -46.41
N VAL A 614 -2.60 36.81 -47.20
CA VAL A 614 -1.78 37.98 -46.90
C VAL A 614 -2.59 39.28 -46.84
N ALA A 615 -3.60 39.45 -47.70
CA ALA A 615 -4.39 40.68 -47.79
C ALA A 615 -5.24 40.92 -46.53
N ASN A 616 -5.90 39.88 -46.02
CA ASN A 616 -6.75 40.03 -44.84
C ASN A 616 -5.94 40.09 -43.53
N VAL A 617 -4.80 39.40 -43.43
CA VAL A 617 -3.92 39.49 -42.24
C VAL A 617 -3.42 40.93 -42.02
N VAL A 618 -3.12 41.67 -43.09
CA VAL A 618 -2.73 43.09 -43.01
C VAL A 618 -3.92 43.96 -42.61
N TYR A 619 -5.10 43.74 -43.21
CA TYR A 619 -6.33 44.48 -42.89
C TYR A 619 -6.79 44.28 -41.44
N GLU A 620 -6.79 43.05 -40.93
CA GLU A 620 -7.22 42.75 -39.55
C GLU A 620 -6.24 43.28 -38.48
N LYS A 621 -4.94 43.32 -38.80
CA LYS A 621 -3.93 43.98 -37.94
C LYS A 621 -4.16 45.49 -37.82
N LEU A 622 -4.86 46.10 -38.78
CA LEU A 622 -5.22 47.52 -38.83
C LEU A 622 -6.62 47.83 -38.23
N PHE A 623 -7.60 46.93 -38.37
CA PHE A 623 -9.02 47.22 -38.06
C PHE A 623 -9.69 46.31 -37.01
N GLY A 624 -8.96 45.42 -36.32
CA GLY A 624 -9.41 44.72 -35.11
C GLY A 624 -9.66 43.21 -35.28
N LYS A 625 -9.65 42.50 -34.14
CA LYS A 625 -9.80 41.03 -34.05
C LYS A 625 -11.27 40.63 -34.25
N ARG A 626 -11.55 39.72 -35.18
CA ARG A 626 -12.88 39.12 -35.39
C ARG A 626 -12.82 37.62 -35.08
N ASP A 627 -13.93 37.06 -34.62
CA ASP A 627 -14.09 35.64 -34.37
C ASP A 627 -14.92 34.99 -35.49
N VAL A 628 -14.60 33.74 -35.83
CA VAL A 628 -15.32 32.89 -36.79
C VAL A 628 -16.04 31.81 -36.00
N ASN A 629 -17.34 31.60 -36.26
CA ASN A 629 -18.09 30.55 -35.58
C ASN A 629 -17.70 29.17 -36.14
N ILE A 630 -17.62 28.20 -35.23
CA ILE A 630 -17.51 26.78 -35.51
C ILE A 630 -18.93 26.22 -35.51
N ASN A 631 -19.41 25.84 -36.70
CA ASN A 631 -20.72 25.21 -36.87
C ASN A 631 -20.70 23.79 -36.29
N CYS A 632 -19.68 23.02 -36.66
CA CYS A 632 -19.44 21.70 -36.08
C CYS A 632 -17.98 21.27 -36.31
N ALA A 633 -17.42 20.51 -35.39
CA ALA A 633 -16.21 19.73 -35.64
C ALA A 633 -16.41 18.28 -35.21
N ALA A 634 -15.80 17.37 -35.93
CA ALA A 634 -15.98 15.94 -35.77
C ALA A 634 -14.68 15.19 -36.00
N ALA A 635 -14.43 14.19 -35.17
CA ALA A 635 -13.41 13.19 -35.36
C ALA A 635 -13.99 11.79 -35.09
N ASP A 636 -13.80 10.85 -36.00
CA ASP A 636 -14.22 9.45 -35.89
C ASP A 636 -13.10 8.58 -36.48
N PHE A 637 -12.37 7.93 -35.59
CA PHE A 637 -11.24 7.07 -35.91
C PHE A 637 -11.60 5.60 -35.70
N VAL A 638 -11.12 4.76 -36.60
CA VAL A 638 -11.02 3.32 -36.38
C VAL A 638 -9.58 3.00 -36.04
N VAL A 639 -9.38 2.32 -34.92
CA VAL A 639 -8.06 1.89 -34.48
C VAL A 639 -7.87 0.44 -34.87
N THR A 640 -6.82 0.15 -35.63
CA THR A 640 -6.46 -1.21 -36.04
C THR A 640 -4.98 -1.43 -35.76
N ASP A 641 -4.67 -2.35 -34.83
CA ASP A 641 -3.29 -2.73 -34.49
C ASP A 641 -2.41 -1.49 -34.16
N GLY A 642 -2.97 -0.56 -33.36
CA GLY A 642 -2.33 0.68 -32.95
C GLY A 642 -2.29 1.79 -34.00
N VAL A 643 -2.82 1.60 -35.21
CA VAL A 643 -2.93 2.65 -36.23
C VAL A 643 -4.33 3.26 -36.19
N LEU A 644 -4.43 4.58 -36.01
CA LEU A 644 -5.69 5.31 -36.07
C LEU A 644 -5.90 5.83 -37.49
N ASP A 645 -6.94 5.30 -38.14
CA ASP A 645 -7.40 5.73 -39.45
C ASP A 645 -8.63 6.62 -39.31
N SER A 646 -8.57 7.83 -39.87
CA SER A 646 -9.67 8.80 -39.86
C SER A 646 -10.77 8.39 -40.85
N ARG A 647 -12.00 8.20 -40.35
CA ARG A 647 -13.21 8.10 -41.19
C ARG A 647 -13.89 9.44 -41.38
N VAL A 648 -13.88 10.24 -40.32
CA VAL A 648 -14.32 11.62 -40.29
C VAL A 648 -13.29 12.38 -39.49
N PHE A 649 -12.65 13.39 -40.06
CA PHE A 649 -11.91 14.36 -39.27
C PHE A 649 -12.04 15.69 -39.99
N ALA A 650 -13.05 16.45 -39.59
CA ALA A 650 -13.46 17.64 -40.31
C ALA A 650 -14.01 18.72 -39.38
N LEU A 651 -13.86 19.97 -39.81
CA LEU A 651 -14.26 21.17 -39.12
C LEU A 651 -14.99 22.09 -40.10
N ASP A 652 -16.24 22.43 -39.79
CA ASP A 652 -17.04 23.41 -40.51
C ASP A 652 -17.09 24.72 -39.72
N THR A 653 -16.71 25.81 -40.39
CA THR A 653 -16.84 27.19 -39.90
C THR A 653 -17.61 28.05 -40.88
N ASP A 654 -17.95 29.28 -40.48
CA ASP A 654 -18.58 30.27 -41.37
C ASP A 654 -17.71 30.58 -42.61
N ASP A 655 -16.39 30.54 -42.46
CA ASP A 655 -15.44 30.97 -43.50
C ASP A 655 -14.86 29.81 -44.32
N ALA A 656 -14.79 28.60 -43.78
CA ALA A 656 -14.14 27.44 -44.39
C ALA A 656 -14.65 26.08 -43.87
N VAL A 657 -14.53 25.07 -44.72
CA VAL A 657 -14.52 23.64 -44.36
C VAL A 657 -13.06 23.18 -44.31
N ILE A 658 -12.65 22.48 -43.26
CA ILE A 658 -11.30 21.94 -43.12
C ILE A 658 -11.43 20.43 -42.97
N ASN A 659 -10.82 19.70 -43.91
CA ASN A 659 -10.72 18.24 -43.83
C ASN A 659 -9.31 17.86 -43.40
N VAL A 660 -9.19 16.81 -42.60
CA VAL A 660 -7.91 16.27 -42.14
C VAL A 660 -7.86 14.78 -42.47
N ASP A 661 -6.84 14.37 -43.20
CA ASP A 661 -6.55 12.98 -43.54
C ASP A 661 -5.15 12.59 -43.08
N GLY A 662 -4.83 11.30 -43.23
CA GLY A 662 -3.59 10.71 -42.74
C GLY A 662 -3.82 9.76 -41.56
N ASN A 663 -2.73 9.29 -40.98
CA ASN A 663 -2.74 8.29 -39.91
C ASN A 663 -1.94 8.74 -38.69
N ILE A 664 -2.28 8.12 -37.55
CA ILE A 664 -1.53 8.25 -36.30
C ILE A 664 -1.14 6.85 -35.89
N ASN A 665 0.16 6.58 -35.73
CA ASN A 665 0.68 5.27 -35.39
C ASN A 665 1.13 5.23 -33.93
N LEU A 666 0.38 4.55 -33.06
CA LEU A 666 0.69 4.41 -31.63
C LEU A 666 1.88 3.49 -31.35
N LYS A 667 2.28 2.66 -32.31
CA LYS A 667 3.43 1.75 -32.16
C LYS A 667 4.75 2.48 -32.31
N THR A 668 4.84 3.34 -33.32
CA THR A 668 6.02 4.19 -33.58
C THR A 668 5.89 5.57 -32.95
N GLU A 669 4.69 5.93 -32.47
CA GLU A 669 4.34 7.25 -31.93
C GLU A 669 4.51 8.38 -32.95
N ASP A 670 4.32 8.06 -34.24
CA ASP A 670 4.38 9.00 -35.36
C ASP A 670 2.99 9.51 -35.75
N MET A 671 2.98 10.74 -36.25
CA MET A 671 1.83 11.41 -36.85
C MET A 671 2.21 11.77 -38.29
N ASP A 672 1.34 11.48 -39.25
CA ASP A 672 1.39 12.05 -40.59
C ASP A 672 -0.02 12.47 -40.97
N LEU A 673 -0.36 13.73 -40.68
CA LEU A 673 -1.66 14.32 -40.95
C LEU A 673 -1.53 15.40 -42.00
N SER A 674 -2.43 15.40 -42.98
CA SER A 674 -2.57 16.46 -43.98
C SER A 674 -3.86 17.22 -43.75
N ILE A 675 -3.79 18.54 -43.75
CA ILE A 675 -4.90 19.44 -43.46
C ILE A 675 -5.24 20.19 -44.75
N HIS A 676 -6.48 20.03 -45.20
CA HIS A 676 -7.01 20.54 -46.45
C HIS A 676 -8.06 21.63 -46.18
N PRO A 677 -7.65 22.92 -46.13
CA PRO A 677 -8.58 24.02 -45.94
C PRO A 677 -9.30 24.39 -47.25
N HIS A 678 -10.62 24.49 -47.17
CA HIS A 678 -11.54 24.78 -48.27
C HIS A 678 -12.42 25.98 -47.93
N THR A 679 -12.26 27.11 -48.62
CA THR A 679 -12.94 28.37 -48.27
C THR A 679 -14.38 28.42 -48.80
N LYS A 680 -15.32 29.01 -48.05
CA LYS A 680 -16.75 29.16 -48.40
C LYS A 680 -17.10 30.47 -49.14
N GLY A 681 -16.11 31.32 -49.37
CA GLY A 681 -16.24 32.59 -50.09
C GLY A 681 -15.11 32.80 -51.10
N PHE A 682 -15.32 33.76 -52.00
CA PHE A 682 -14.30 34.16 -52.98
C PHE A 682 -13.12 34.82 -52.26
N ARG A 683 -11.90 34.35 -52.52
CA ARG A 683 -10.67 34.93 -51.96
C ARG A 683 -9.69 35.30 -53.07
N VAL A 684 -9.14 36.51 -52.97
CA VAL A 684 -8.05 37.02 -53.80
C VAL A 684 -6.77 36.98 -52.95
N PHE A 685 -5.64 36.54 -53.50
CA PHE A 685 -4.36 36.39 -52.80
C PHE A 685 -4.27 35.24 -51.78
N SER A 686 -4.93 34.11 -52.04
CA SER A 686 -4.82 32.93 -51.16
C SER A 686 -3.91 31.86 -51.75
N LEU A 687 -2.90 31.47 -50.97
CA LEU A 687 -1.94 30.44 -51.37
C LEU A 687 -2.44 29.01 -51.13
N ARG A 688 -3.55 28.79 -50.39
CA ARG A 688 -4.28 27.50 -50.17
C ARG A 688 -3.38 26.26 -50.05
N SER A 689 -2.21 26.38 -49.44
CA SER A 689 -1.27 25.26 -49.32
C SER A 689 -1.85 24.25 -48.32
N PRO A 690 -1.89 22.94 -48.64
CA PRO A 690 -2.13 21.93 -47.62
C PRO A 690 -1.12 22.14 -46.48
N LEU A 691 -1.62 22.09 -45.25
CA LEU A 691 -0.76 22.08 -44.07
C LEU A 691 -0.49 20.63 -43.70
N TYR A 692 0.61 20.37 -43.02
CA TYR A 692 0.91 19.04 -42.51
C TYR A 692 1.27 19.09 -41.04
N VAL A 693 1.02 17.97 -40.35
CA VAL A 693 1.54 17.68 -39.01
C VAL A 693 2.28 16.34 -39.11
N LYS A 694 3.61 16.39 -39.02
CA LYS A 694 4.49 15.23 -39.20
C LYS A 694 5.43 15.05 -38.01
N GLY A 695 5.91 13.83 -37.78
CA GLY A 695 6.92 13.54 -36.77
C GLY A 695 6.35 12.81 -35.56
N THR A 696 7.13 12.73 -34.48
CA THR A 696 6.78 11.93 -33.30
C THR A 696 5.89 12.71 -32.32
N PHE A 697 5.23 12.03 -31.39
CA PHE A 697 4.44 12.68 -30.33
C PHE A 697 5.25 13.66 -29.46
N LYS A 698 6.56 13.46 -29.34
CA LYS A 698 7.46 14.36 -28.58
C LYS A 698 7.92 15.56 -29.39
N ASP A 699 7.99 15.43 -30.71
CA ASP A 699 8.51 16.45 -31.61
C ASP A 699 7.63 16.56 -32.88
N PRO A 700 6.40 17.08 -32.74
CA PRO A 700 5.52 17.27 -33.89
C PRO A 700 5.96 18.52 -34.68
N ASN A 701 6.24 18.32 -35.97
CA ASN A 701 6.51 19.36 -36.94
C ASN A 701 5.23 19.78 -37.66
N VAL A 702 4.83 21.03 -37.49
CA VAL A 702 3.70 21.64 -38.21
C VAL A 702 4.25 22.57 -39.27
N GLY A 703 3.81 22.40 -40.52
CA GLY A 703 4.31 23.20 -41.63
C GLY A 703 3.34 23.34 -42.79
N VAL A 704 3.78 24.09 -43.79
CA VAL A 704 3.07 24.31 -45.06
C VAL A 704 3.72 23.47 -46.14
N ASN A 705 2.93 22.91 -47.07
CA ASN A 705 3.49 22.19 -48.21
C ASN A 705 4.21 23.17 -49.16
N VAL A 706 5.54 23.21 -49.07
CA VAL A 706 6.40 24.11 -49.85
C VAL A 706 6.32 23.82 -51.34
N GLY A 707 6.12 22.56 -51.75
CA GLY A 707 5.96 22.20 -53.15
C GLY A 707 4.73 22.83 -53.78
N ALA A 708 3.57 22.68 -53.15
CA ALA A 708 2.32 23.30 -53.60
C ALA A 708 2.42 24.84 -53.60
N LEU A 709 3.11 25.41 -52.60
CA LEU A 709 3.36 26.83 -52.50
C LEU A 709 4.27 27.35 -53.62
N ALA A 710 5.38 26.65 -53.90
CA ALA A 710 6.34 27.00 -54.94
C ALA A 710 5.74 26.90 -56.33
N VAL A 711 4.90 25.91 -56.60
CA VAL A 711 4.15 25.81 -57.87
C VAL A 711 3.26 27.02 -58.08
N ARG A 712 2.51 27.45 -57.06
CA ARG A 712 1.62 28.61 -57.17
C ARG A 712 2.38 29.93 -57.26
N GLY A 713 3.44 30.09 -56.46
CA GLY A 713 4.33 31.25 -56.53
C GLY A 713 5.04 31.35 -57.89
N GLY A 714 5.57 30.24 -58.39
CA GLY A 714 6.20 30.16 -59.71
C GLY A 714 5.22 30.43 -60.85
N ALA A 715 4.01 29.89 -60.79
CA ALA A 715 2.95 30.20 -61.75
C ALA A 715 2.54 31.68 -61.71
N ALA A 716 2.45 32.28 -60.51
CA ALA A 716 2.15 33.71 -60.36
C ALA A 716 3.24 34.58 -60.98
N VAL A 717 4.50 34.26 -60.74
CA VAL A 717 5.64 34.95 -61.35
C VAL A 717 5.63 34.77 -62.87
N GLY A 718 5.50 33.52 -63.36
CA GLY A 718 5.50 33.22 -64.78
C GLY A 718 4.37 33.88 -65.56
N LEU A 719 3.13 33.82 -65.04
CA LEU A 719 1.98 34.52 -65.64
C LEU A 719 2.11 36.04 -65.51
N GLY A 720 2.71 36.53 -64.42
CA GLY A 720 3.01 37.94 -64.21
C GLY A 720 3.95 38.56 -65.23
N LEU A 721 4.92 37.77 -65.73
CA LEU A 721 5.81 38.19 -66.81
C LEU A 721 5.08 38.38 -68.14
N ILE A 722 3.94 37.70 -68.35
CA ILE A 722 3.08 37.87 -69.52
C ILE A 722 2.12 39.04 -69.31
N ASN A 723 1.46 39.09 -68.15
CA ASN A 723 0.55 40.15 -67.77
C ASN A 723 0.52 40.27 -66.23
N PRO A 724 0.77 41.47 -65.66
CA PRO A 724 0.81 41.65 -64.22
C PRO A 724 -0.49 41.24 -63.51
N PHE A 725 -1.66 41.37 -64.17
CA PHE A 725 -2.93 40.88 -63.63
C PHE A 725 -3.08 39.35 -63.73
N ALA A 726 -2.42 38.71 -64.70
CA ALA A 726 -2.41 37.26 -64.81
C ALA A 726 -1.60 36.58 -63.68
N ALA A 727 -0.70 37.31 -63.01
CA ALA A 727 -0.03 36.85 -61.78
C ALA A 727 -1.01 36.48 -60.67
N LEU A 728 -2.21 37.07 -60.67
CA LEU A 728 -3.23 36.85 -59.65
C LEU A 728 -4.04 35.57 -59.89
N ILE A 729 -4.12 35.09 -61.13
CA ILE A 729 -4.91 33.91 -61.52
C ILE A 729 -4.62 32.69 -60.61
N PRO A 730 -3.36 32.26 -60.39
CA PRO A 730 -3.06 31.11 -59.52
C PRO A 730 -3.30 31.38 -58.02
N LEU A 731 -3.57 32.63 -57.63
CA LEU A 731 -3.87 33.06 -56.26
C LEU A 731 -5.35 33.36 -56.03
N ILE A 732 -6.19 33.26 -57.07
CA ILE A 732 -7.64 33.39 -56.98
C ILE A 732 -8.25 32.04 -56.58
N ALA A 733 -9.15 32.08 -55.61
CA ALA A 733 -9.88 30.91 -55.12
C ALA A 733 -11.39 31.09 -55.36
N PRO A 734 -11.98 30.47 -56.40
CA PRO A 734 -13.43 30.46 -56.55
C PRO A 734 -14.08 29.67 -55.41
N SER A 735 -15.22 30.17 -54.91
CA SER A 735 -16.03 29.44 -53.93
C SER A 735 -16.74 28.29 -54.63
N ASN A 736 -16.47 27.05 -54.23
CA ASN A 736 -17.10 25.88 -54.84
C ASN A 736 -17.37 24.73 -53.85
N ASN A 737 -17.51 25.01 -52.56
CA ASN A 737 -17.65 23.96 -51.53
C ASN A 737 -19.01 24.03 -50.82
N LYS A 738 -19.65 22.87 -50.72
CA LYS A 738 -20.89 22.68 -49.95
C LYS A 738 -20.55 22.58 -48.44
N PRO A 739 -21.41 23.10 -47.55
CA PRO A 739 -21.23 22.93 -46.11
C PRO A 739 -21.29 21.45 -45.71
N LEU A 740 -20.63 21.07 -44.61
CA LEU A 740 -20.73 19.72 -44.09
C LEU A 740 -22.14 19.47 -43.54
N PRO A 741 -22.69 18.24 -43.65
CA PRO A 741 -23.98 17.91 -43.06
C PRO A 741 -23.84 17.75 -41.53
N CYS A 742 -23.63 18.87 -40.81
CA CYS A 742 -23.35 18.88 -39.38
C CYS A 742 -24.35 18.08 -38.55
N ASN A 743 -25.64 18.12 -38.87
CA ASN A 743 -26.67 17.36 -38.16
C ASN A 743 -26.48 15.84 -38.30
N GLN A 744 -26.18 15.35 -39.50
CA GLN A 744 -25.94 13.93 -39.76
C GLN A 744 -24.63 13.48 -39.11
N MET A 745 -23.58 14.30 -39.24
CA MET A 745 -22.27 14.02 -38.66
C MET A 745 -22.33 13.93 -37.13
N LEU A 746 -23.02 14.88 -36.47
CA LEU A 746 -23.25 14.84 -35.03
C LEU A 746 -24.08 13.60 -34.61
N ALA A 747 -25.08 13.20 -35.40
CA ALA A 747 -25.88 12.00 -35.13
C ALA A 747 -25.05 10.71 -35.24
N ASP A 748 -24.12 10.64 -36.19
CA ASP A 748 -23.22 9.49 -36.35
C ASP A 748 -22.20 9.36 -35.22
N ILE A 749 -21.65 10.49 -34.75
CA ILE A 749 -20.65 10.51 -33.66
C ILE A 749 -21.28 10.16 -32.32
N ARG A 750 -22.56 10.51 -32.09
CA ARG A 750 -23.30 10.14 -30.88
C ARG A 750 -23.52 8.63 -30.71
N LYS A 751 -23.32 7.81 -31.74
CA LYS A 751 -23.37 6.34 -31.61
C LYS A 751 -22.18 5.86 -30.80
N ALA A 752 -22.43 5.08 -29.75
CA ALA A 752 -21.38 4.56 -28.88
C ALA A 752 -20.28 3.83 -29.69
N PRO A 753 -18.99 4.08 -29.38
CA PRO A 753 -17.88 3.37 -30.00
C PRO A 753 -17.88 1.89 -29.62
N THR A 754 -17.27 1.05 -30.44
CA THR A 754 -17.16 -0.40 -30.20
C THR A 754 -15.73 -0.88 -30.31
N ALA A 755 -15.39 -1.89 -29.51
CA ALA A 755 -14.10 -2.58 -29.58
C ALA A 755 -14.31 -4.10 -29.76
N PRO A 756 -13.47 -4.78 -30.56
CA PRO A 756 -13.50 -6.23 -30.64
C PRO A 756 -12.90 -6.84 -29.36
N PRO A 757 -13.03 -8.16 -29.14
CA PRO A 757 -12.29 -8.85 -28.08
C PRO A 757 -10.78 -8.62 -28.20
N ALA A 758 -10.07 -8.53 -27.06
CA ALA A 758 -8.62 -8.33 -27.04
C ALA A 758 -7.88 -9.40 -27.86
N GLY A 759 -6.96 -8.95 -28.72
CA GLY A 759 -6.20 -9.80 -29.65
C GLY A 759 -6.87 -10.02 -31.01
N GLN A 760 -8.09 -9.54 -31.22
CA GLN A 760 -8.75 -9.54 -32.52
C GLN A 760 -8.61 -8.19 -33.21
N LYS A 761 -8.28 -8.22 -34.51
CA LYS A 761 -8.18 -6.99 -35.31
C LYS A 761 -9.55 -6.38 -35.55
N GLN A 762 -9.63 -5.06 -35.41
CA GLN A 762 -10.82 -4.31 -35.81
C GLN A 762 -10.98 -4.38 -37.33
N LYS A 763 -12.21 -4.56 -37.79
CA LYS A 763 -12.50 -4.47 -39.23
C LYS A 763 -12.42 -3.01 -39.66
N ALA A 764 -11.73 -2.75 -40.77
CA ALA A 764 -11.77 -1.44 -41.42
C ALA A 764 -13.24 -1.05 -41.70
N LYS A 765 -13.58 0.20 -41.40
CA LYS A 765 -14.88 0.78 -41.74
C LYS A 765 -14.64 1.92 -42.70
N ALA A 766 -15.38 1.94 -43.81
CA ALA A 766 -15.27 3.00 -44.80
C ALA A 766 -15.71 4.36 -44.20
N ALA A 767 -15.16 5.44 -44.77
CA ALA A 767 -15.63 6.79 -44.49
C ALA A 767 -17.10 6.94 -44.93
N PRO A 768 -17.92 7.73 -44.19
CA PRO A 768 -19.29 8.04 -44.61
C PRO A 768 -19.34 8.69 -46.00
N ALA A 769 -20.42 8.48 -46.76
CA ALA A 769 -20.56 9.00 -48.12
C ALA A 769 -20.41 10.55 -48.21
N TYR A 770 -20.78 11.28 -47.15
CA TYR A 770 -20.60 12.73 -47.12
C TYR A 770 -19.14 13.20 -46.99
N MET A 771 -18.20 12.30 -46.71
CA MET A 771 -16.76 12.57 -46.72
C MET A 771 -16.11 12.28 -48.07
N SER A 772 -16.79 11.54 -48.96
CA SER A 772 -16.27 11.26 -50.30
C SER A 772 -16.40 12.49 -51.22
N SER A 773 -15.30 12.85 -51.89
CA SER A 773 -15.23 13.97 -52.85
C SER A 773 -16.12 13.78 -54.09
N ASP A 774 -16.72 12.61 -54.28
CA ASP A 774 -17.48 12.22 -55.48
C ASP A 774 -19.00 12.45 -55.40
N ALA A 775 -19.52 13.04 -54.33
CA ALA A 775 -20.88 13.59 -54.33
C ALA A 775 -21.08 14.79 -55.30
N ALA A 776 -20.05 15.10 -56.09
CA ALA A 776 -20.02 16.13 -57.14
C ALA A 776 -20.35 15.60 -58.56
N ALA A 777 -20.59 14.31 -58.79
CA ALA A 777 -20.71 13.78 -60.16
C ALA A 777 -22.00 12.98 -60.50
N SER A 778 -23.11 13.14 -59.77
CA SER A 778 -24.37 12.42 -60.08
C SER A 778 -25.59 13.33 -60.31
N GLY A 779 -25.41 14.45 -61.00
CA GLY A 779 -26.51 15.37 -61.33
C GLY A 779 -26.57 15.94 -62.74
N ALA A 780 -25.59 15.70 -63.61
CA ALA A 780 -25.55 16.33 -64.93
C ALA A 780 -25.01 15.40 -66.02
N ALA A 781 -25.78 14.36 -66.35
CA ALA A 781 -25.66 13.65 -67.64
C ALA A 781 -26.94 12.83 -67.90
N ALA A 782 -28.08 13.51 -67.94
CA ALA A 782 -29.31 12.95 -68.49
C ALA A 782 -29.94 14.00 -69.41
N GLN A 783 -29.40 14.12 -70.63
CA GLN A 783 -30.08 14.56 -71.86
C GLN A 783 -29.05 14.75 -72.99
N GLY A 784 -29.23 14.02 -74.11
CA GLY A 784 -28.69 14.40 -75.42
C GLY A 784 -27.90 13.33 -76.19
N ALA A 785 -28.62 12.58 -77.05
CA ALA A 785 -28.26 11.99 -78.36
C ALA A 785 -26.89 11.28 -78.55
N GLY A 786 -26.72 10.11 -79.16
CA GLY A 786 -27.51 9.40 -80.17
C GLY A 786 -26.58 8.95 -81.32
N LYS A 787 -26.53 7.62 -81.56
CA LYS A 787 -25.97 6.86 -82.72
C LYS A 787 -24.46 6.53 -82.76
N GLY A 788 -24.16 5.22 -82.93
CA GLY A 788 -23.16 4.77 -83.92
C GLY A 788 -22.07 3.74 -83.55
N ALA A 789 -22.45 2.46 -83.46
CA ALA A 789 -21.74 1.28 -83.99
C ALA A 789 -20.39 0.73 -83.44
N ARG A 790 -20.46 -0.61 -83.21
CA ARG A 790 -19.50 -1.71 -83.47
C ARG A 790 -18.39 -2.08 -82.46
N LYS A 791 -18.59 -3.28 -81.87
CA LYS A 791 -17.59 -4.27 -81.39
C LYS A 791 -16.76 -4.82 -82.58
N PRO A 792 -15.52 -5.31 -82.39
CA PRO A 792 -15.30 -6.70 -81.90
C PRO A 792 -14.04 -6.88 -81.02
N ALA A 793 -14.07 -7.74 -79.99
CA ALA A 793 -13.55 -9.12 -79.90
C ALA A 793 -12.14 -9.23 -79.27
N ALA A 794 -12.00 -10.19 -78.35
CA ALA A 794 -10.78 -10.58 -77.65
C ALA A 794 -9.81 -11.36 -78.57
N PRO A 795 -8.59 -11.67 -78.11
CA PRO A 795 -8.45 -13.01 -77.53
C PRO A 795 -7.56 -13.09 -76.28
N ALA A 796 -7.83 -14.16 -75.52
CA ALA A 796 -6.97 -14.72 -74.50
C ALA A 796 -5.88 -15.61 -75.12
N GLY A 797 -4.80 -15.84 -74.38
CA GLY A 797 -3.96 -17.03 -74.58
C GLY A 797 -2.58 -16.95 -73.94
N ALA A 798 -2.42 -17.69 -72.83
CA ALA A 798 -1.23 -18.47 -72.45
C ALA A 798 0.11 -17.74 -72.23
N SER A 799 1.08 -18.18 -71.44
CA SER A 799 1.31 -19.27 -70.51
C SER A 799 2.72 -19.01 -69.95
N ALA A 800 2.99 -19.50 -68.76
CA ALA A 800 4.24 -19.43 -68.01
C ALA A 800 5.51 -19.83 -68.78
N ALA A 801 6.64 -19.19 -68.43
CA ALA A 801 7.95 -19.83 -68.33
C ALA A 801 8.92 -18.98 -67.46
N GLN A 802 9.12 -19.47 -66.23
CA GLN A 802 10.42 -19.79 -65.63
C GLN A 802 11.66 -18.87 -65.86
N TYR A 803 12.17 -18.42 -64.70
CA TYR A 803 13.54 -18.69 -64.19
C TYR A 803 14.73 -17.91 -64.79
N ARG A 804 15.32 -16.99 -64.01
CA ARG A 804 16.64 -17.09 -63.35
C ARG A 804 17.02 -15.75 -62.74
N GLY A 805 17.48 -15.80 -61.50
CA GLY A 805 17.95 -14.63 -60.78
C GLY A 805 19.37 -14.20 -61.15
N SER A 806 19.72 -13.06 -60.60
CA SER A 806 20.98 -12.75 -59.90
C SER A 806 20.70 -11.55 -59.00
#